data_AF-A0A1V9R9F4-F1
#
_entry.id   AF-A0A1V9R9F4-F1
#
_cell.length_a   1.000
_cell.length_b   1.000
_cell.length_c   1.000
_cell.angle_alpha   90.00
_cell.angle_beta   90.00
_cell.angle_gamma   90.00
#
_symmetry.space_group_name_H-M   'P 1'
#
loop_
_entity.id
_entity.type
_entity.pdbx_description
1 polymer ?
#
loop_
_entity_poly.entity_id
_entity_poly.type
_entity_poly.pdbx_seq_one_letter_code
_entity_poly.pdbx_strand_id
1 'polypeptide(L)'
;MKKDYNNYRKEKQRFSIVKVSGKTTSVLVGLTIFGGLLLDAPNAQADTTPSYEVASDTSSSTTATNSKEVTLSSTTDKANQASDQTVSSTSNESSQASATSVDNNEASSATSTTNNVATSDASTTSSDITVANNTNTTANDATNNSTTDNTAKVRTKRALPEASSTTNYDVDDIYNYYVSKGGTASKQKVQDLIDYKNNSSRVTAILNLTVDSYWVDQVLNKEVPNAQKFTDSFIDRIITTSGNSLVTTTNSKIDDQIAKLTELQQKYPNSKEVENAIEKLNETKNSVTLENVYNAEKMQDVIDTLNKYGSVSAYDDLEKAAENEQTSGSGELDNAKTDAKAAIDKLENLNDAQKAVAKEAVDNATTTADVTTSQNAATGLDNDMSGLKNSVSDVDTTKNGENYTNASEEAKKAYDEAVLNAQSILDKAGNNATSDEVAAAKKAVEDAKTALDGTTNLSNAKADAKAAIDKLENLNDAQKAGFIADVDAASLQQLVEQAVANAKALDSEMAKLRQEVESSNQVKDTTKYANSSDTLKKNYDDLLAVATALVSKNGIDANLATVQQLVSELKAARLALNGVDSKVETNNNTDVNKAKDSLSNKATASLKTTSLPQTGETEENTSLVGAMLATIGGVLGLGLTRRKKEDK
;
A
#
# COMPACT_ATOMS: atom_id res chain seq x y z
N MET A 1 19.32 44.76 -1.07
CA MET A 1 19.57 45.47 0.21
C MET A 1 19.82 44.46 1.33
N LYS A 2 20.18 44.89 2.55
CA LYS A 2 20.30 44.04 3.77
C LYS A 2 18.97 44.00 4.55
N LYS A 3 18.93 43.14 5.60
CA LYS A 3 17.97 43.09 6.74
C LYS A 3 16.63 42.37 6.46
N ASP A 4 16.02 41.62 7.39
CA ASP A 4 16.41 41.05 8.70
C ASP A 4 15.83 39.61 8.75
N TYR A 5 16.47 38.55 9.27
CA TYR A 5 16.84 38.19 10.66
C TYR A 5 15.68 37.85 11.63
N ASN A 6 15.58 36.55 11.97
CA ASN A 6 14.97 35.86 13.13
C ASN A 6 13.66 36.37 13.77
N ASN A 7 12.66 35.48 13.84
CA ASN A 7 11.57 35.58 14.83
C ASN A 7 11.13 34.20 15.36
N TYR A 8 11.88 33.65 16.32
CA TYR A 8 11.56 32.39 17.00
C TYR A 8 10.45 32.62 18.05
N ARG A 9 9.18 32.39 17.70
CA ARG A 9 8.07 32.44 18.65
C ARG A 9 8.08 31.19 19.54
N LYS A 10 8.52 31.34 20.79
CA LYS A 10 8.25 30.36 21.86
C LYS A 10 6.80 30.50 22.31
N GLU A 11 5.92 29.63 21.84
CA GLU A 11 4.58 29.53 22.40
C GLU A 11 4.63 29.00 23.84
N LYS A 12 4.00 29.71 24.77
CA LYS A 12 3.83 29.25 26.15
C LYS A 12 2.50 28.51 26.23
N GLN A 13 2.54 27.17 26.25
CA GLN A 13 1.34 26.41 26.58
C GLN A 13 0.82 26.82 27.96
N ARG A 14 -0.47 27.17 28.04
CA ARG A 14 -1.12 27.64 29.27
C ARG A 14 -2.04 26.55 29.80
N PHE A 15 -1.52 25.70 30.69
CA PHE A 15 -2.34 24.73 31.41
C PHE A 15 -3.35 25.45 32.32
N SER A 16 -4.63 25.38 31.95
CA SER A 16 -5.75 25.91 32.74
C SER A 16 -6.32 24.82 33.64
N ILE A 17 -5.93 24.82 34.93
CA ILE A 17 -6.45 23.88 35.91
C ILE A 17 -7.90 24.26 36.28
N VAL A 18 -8.86 23.44 35.87
CA VAL A 18 -10.26 23.54 36.33
C VAL A 18 -10.38 22.93 37.73
N LYS A 19 -10.93 23.69 38.68
CA LYS A 19 -10.99 23.31 40.10
C LYS A 19 -12.24 22.49 40.41
N VAL A 20 -12.17 21.18 40.21
CA VAL A 20 -13.23 20.24 40.60
C VAL A 20 -13.18 19.98 42.11
N SER A 21 -14.31 20.17 42.81
CA SER A 21 -14.41 19.94 44.26
C SER A 21 -14.99 18.55 44.56
N GLY A 22 -14.12 17.59 44.89
CA GLY A 22 -14.47 16.29 45.47
C GLY A 22 -13.73 16.07 46.79
N LYS A 23 -14.38 15.47 47.80
CA LYS A 23 -13.75 15.17 49.09
C LYS A 23 -13.13 13.77 49.09
N THR A 24 -11.86 13.67 48.70
CA THR A 24 -11.00 12.51 48.98
C THR A 24 -9.73 12.97 49.69
N THR A 25 -9.43 12.38 50.84
CA THR A 25 -8.26 12.77 51.66
C THR A 25 -7.00 12.07 51.15
N SER A 26 -6.58 12.41 49.93
CA SER A 26 -5.35 11.87 49.33
C SER A 26 -4.12 12.39 50.08
N VAL A 27 -3.39 11.49 50.74
CA VAL A 27 -2.05 11.80 51.28
C VAL A 27 -1.09 11.94 50.11
N LEU A 28 -0.58 13.16 49.89
CA LEU A 28 0.31 13.46 48.78
C LEU A 28 1.72 12.94 49.06
N VAL A 29 2.02 11.71 48.62
CA VAL A 29 3.38 11.14 48.67
C VAL A 29 4.26 11.82 47.62
N GLY A 30 4.93 12.91 48.03
CA GLY A 30 5.92 13.60 47.21
C GLY A 30 7.22 12.78 47.11
N LEU A 31 7.31 11.91 46.11
CA LEU A 31 8.50 11.07 45.88
C LEU A 31 9.74 11.92 45.56
N THR A 32 10.67 12.03 46.51
CA THR A 32 12.00 12.59 46.26
C THR A 32 12.92 11.47 45.76
N ILE A 33 13.15 11.41 44.45
CA ILE A 33 14.03 10.40 43.85
C ILE A 33 15.50 10.77 44.14
N PHE A 34 16.03 10.27 45.25
CA PHE A 34 17.47 10.15 45.44
C PHE A 34 17.96 8.86 44.77
N GLY A 35 18.37 8.97 43.51
CA GLY A 35 19.08 7.90 42.80
C GLY A 35 20.42 7.63 43.48
N GLY A 36 20.55 6.45 44.08
CA GLY A 36 21.70 6.08 44.92
C GLY A 36 22.15 4.63 44.76
N LEU A 37 21.87 4.01 43.61
CA LEU A 37 22.34 2.65 43.30
C LEU A 37 23.71 2.72 42.63
N LEU A 38 24.76 2.44 43.41
CA LEU A 38 26.10 2.18 42.89
C LEU A 38 26.12 0.78 42.27
N LEU A 39 25.90 0.70 40.95
CA LEU A 39 26.35 -0.47 40.19
C LEU A 39 27.85 -0.34 39.94
N ASP A 40 28.62 -1.28 40.49
CA ASP A 40 30.03 -1.44 40.16
C ASP A 40 30.14 -2.11 38.78
N ALA A 41 30.83 -1.47 37.84
CA ALA A 41 30.96 -1.90 36.46
C ALA A 41 32.43 -1.77 36.02
N PRO A 42 33.08 -2.84 35.52
CA PRO A 42 34.49 -2.81 35.22
C PRO A 42 34.82 -1.91 34.03
N ASN A 43 35.87 -1.11 34.16
CA ASN A 43 36.34 -0.18 33.13
C ASN A 43 36.66 -0.88 31.80
N ALA A 44 35.87 -0.60 30.76
CA ALA A 44 36.29 -0.74 29.38
C ALA A 44 36.58 0.67 28.81
N GLN A 45 37.85 0.96 28.51
CA GLN A 45 38.19 2.23 27.85
C GLN A 45 37.88 2.13 26.36
N ALA A 46 37.18 3.14 25.84
CA ALA A 46 37.17 3.43 24.41
C ALA A 46 38.37 4.32 24.08
N ASP A 47 39.39 3.75 23.45
CA ASP A 47 40.49 4.54 22.86
C ASP A 47 40.17 4.86 21.39
N THR A 48 40.65 6.01 20.92
CA THR A 48 40.30 6.58 19.61
C THR A 48 41.54 6.83 18.76
N THR A 49 41.78 6.00 17.74
CA THR A 49 42.41 6.43 16.47
C THR A 49 42.31 5.34 15.39
N PRO A 50 42.08 5.69 14.11
CA PRO A 50 42.24 4.75 13.01
C PRO A 50 43.70 4.74 12.52
N SER A 51 44.38 3.59 12.65
CA SER A 51 45.68 3.36 12.04
C SER A 51 45.54 2.50 10.77
N TYR A 52 46.08 3.02 9.67
CA TYR A 52 46.36 2.28 8.44
C TYR A 52 47.48 1.27 8.71
N GLU A 53 47.47 0.12 8.03
CA GLU A 53 48.70 -0.62 7.76
C GLU A 53 48.57 -1.37 6.43
N VAL A 54 49.70 -1.56 5.73
CA VAL A 54 49.76 -2.10 4.36
C VAL A 54 50.84 -3.16 4.28
N ALA A 55 50.43 -4.36 3.86
CA ALA A 55 51.30 -5.36 3.24
C ALA A 55 50.45 -6.07 2.15
N SER A 56 50.79 -6.15 0.86
CA SER A 56 52.06 -6.11 0.11
C SER A 56 52.85 -7.42 0.07
N ASP A 57 52.41 -8.34 -0.80
CA ASP A 57 53.24 -8.88 -1.88
C ASP A 57 52.31 -9.32 -3.04
N THR A 58 52.53 -8.96 -4.32
CA THR A 58 53.61 -9.35 -5.26
C THR A 58 53.42 -10.79 -5.75
N SER A 59 53.07 -11.12 -7.01
CA SER A 59 52.71 -10.32 -8.22
C SER A 59 51.74 -11.19 -9.11
N SER A 60 51.36 -10.95 -10.38
CA SER A 60 52.13 -10.59 -11.59
C SER A 60 51.24 -10.12 -12.79
N SER A 61 51.91 -9.72 -13.88
CA SER A 61 51.44 -9.61 -15.30
C SER A 61 50.78 -10.88 -15.87
N THR A 62 50.01 -10.94 -16.98
CA THR A 62 49.79 -10.07 -18.19
C THR A 62 48.30 -10.16 -18.64
N THR A 63 47.59 -9.10 -19.06
CA THR A 63 47.53 -8.45 -20.42
C THR A 63 46.84 -9.26 -21.55
N ALA A 64 45.96 -8.57 -22.31
CA ALA A 64 45.53 -8.80 -23.73
C ALA A 64 44.13 -9.39 -24.08
N THR A 65 43.18 -8.48 -24.34
CA THR A 65 42.32 -8.35 -25.56
C THR A 65 41.37 -9.46 -26.08
N ASN A 66 40.08 -9.08 -26.14
CA ASN A 66 39.13 -9.11 -27.29
C ASN A 66 38.62 -10.41 -27.94
N SER A 67 37.36 -10.28 -28.39
CA SER A 67 36.66 -11.05 -29.46
C SER A 67 36.27 -12.50 -29.15
N LYS A 68 35.36 -13.14 -29.89
CA LYS A 68 34.08 -12.78 -30.56
C LYS A 68 33.55 -14.10 -31.16
N GLU A 69 32.28 -14.17 -31.56
CA GLU A 69 31.63 -15.34 -32.19
C GLU A 69 31.41 -16.51 -31.20
N VAL A 70 30.28 -17.23 -31.16
CA VAL A 70 29.30 -17.69 -32.15
C VAL A 70 29.77 -18.93 -32.92
N THR A 71 29.25 -20.10 -32.52
CA THR A 71 28.91 -21.18 -33.44
C THR A 71 27.76 -22.02 -32.86
N LEU A 72 26.95 -22.60 -33.74
CA LEU A 72 25.83 -23.50 -33.43
C LEU A 72 26.10 -24.87 -34.07
N SER A 73 25.21 -25.84 -33.83
CA SER A 73 25.14 -27.17 -34.51
C SER A 73 26.20 -28.21 -34.10
N SER A 74 25.92 -29.52 -34.16
CA SER A 74 24.62 -30.25 -34.26
C SER A 74 24.85 -31.76 -34.03
N THR A 75 23.79 -32.56 -34.24
CA THR A 75 23.71 -34.03 -34.20
C THR A 75 23.78 -34.68 -32.81
N THR A 76 23.10 -35.79 -32.46
CA THR A 76 21.90 -36.53 -32.92
C THR A 76 22.22 -38.00 -32.66
N ASP A 77 21.38 -38.72 -31.90
CA ASP A 77 21.14 -40.13 -32.19
C ASP A 77 19.78 -40.63 -31.66
N LYS A 78 19.32 -41.79 -32.14
CA LYS A 78 18.01 -42.38 -31.81
C LYS A 78 18.10 -43.82 -31.29
N ALA A 79 17.30 -44.14 -30.26
CA ALA A 79 16.88 -45.51 -29.95
C ALA A 79 15.44 -45.51 -29.38
N ASN A 80 14.71 -46.63 -29.49
CA ASN A 80 13.27 -46.71 -29.16
C ASN A 80 12.83 -48.16 -28.79
N GLN A 81 11.67 -48.26 -28.13
CA GLN A 81 10.76 -49.41 -27.94
C GLN A 81 10.83 -50.27 -26.66
N ALA A 82 9.74 -50.16 -25.87
CA ALA A 82 8.85 -51.22 -25.35
C ALA A 82 9.40 -52.21 -24.26
N SER A 83 8.58 -52.85 -23.40
CA SER A 83 7.13 -53.17 -23.44
C SER A 83 6.51 -53.37 -22.02
N ASP A 84 5.17 -53.50 -21.93
CA ASP A 84 4.39 -54.27 -20.93
C ASP A 84 4.37 -53.87 -19.42
N GLN A 85 3.34 -54.20 -18.60
CA GLN A 85 1.88 -54.36 -18.81
C GLN A 85 1.12 -54.41 -17.45
N THR A 86 -0.16 -54.85 -17.47
CA THR A 86 -1.16 -55.00 -16.35
C THR A 86 -1.82 -53.69 -15.92
N VAL A 87 -3.15 -53.44 -16.01
CA VAL A 87 -4.40 -54.23 -16.15
C VAL A 87 -5.06 -54.70 -14.84
N SER A 88 -6.16 -54.03 -14.46
CA SER A 88 -7.39 -54.69 -14.01
C SER A 88 -8.62 -53.79 -14.25
N SER A 89 -9.70 -54.38 -14.75
CA SER A 89 -11.05 -53.81 -14.83
C SER A 89 -11.79 -53.99 -13.47
N THR A 90 -13.07 -53.62 -13.23
CA THR A 90 -14.30 -53.98 -13.99
C THR A 90 -15.50 -53.10 -13.59
N SER A 91 -16.49 -52.98 -14.49
CA SER A 91 -17.75 -52.22 -14.39
C SER A 91 -18.93 -53.00 -13.79
N ASN A 92 -20.01 -52.30 -13.37
CA ASN A 92 -21.38 -52.66 -13.83
C ASN A 92 -22.46 -51.56 -13.65
N GLU A 93 -23.69 -51.84 -14.11
CA GLU A 93 -24.76 -50.88 -14.44
C GLU A 93 -25.92 -50.68 -13.42
N SER A 94 -26.58 -49.52 -13.57
CA SER A 94 -28.05 -49.31 -13.59
C SER A 94 -28.84 -48.91 -12.33
N SER A 95 -29.95 -48.19 -12.63
CA SER A 95 -31.31 -48.36 -12.07
C SER A 95 -31.89 -47.37 -11.01
N GLN A 96 -32.96 -46.70 -11.47
CA GLN A 96 -34.20 -46.33 -10.76
C GLN A 96 -34.21 -45.22 -9.69
N ALA A 97 -34.57 -44.02 -10.16
CA ALA A 97 -35.87 -43.37 -9.94
C ALA A 97 -36.60 -43.48 -8.58
N SER A 98 -37.06 -42.32 -8.09
CA SER A 98 -38.38 -42.15 -7.47
C SER A 98 -38.88 -40.72 -7.70
N ALA A 99 -40.17 -40.57 -8.02
CA ALA A 99 -40.81 -39.28 -8.27
C ALA A 99 -42.26 -39.29 -7.79
N THR A 100 -42.60 -38.39 -6.88
CA THR A 100 -43.96 -38.07 -6.41
C THR A 100 -43.92 -36.78 -5.54
N SER A 101 -44.93 -35.91 -5.44
CA SER A 101 -46.07 -35.55 -6.31
C SER A 101 -46.96 -34.49 -5.60
N VAL A 102 -47.94 -33.92 -6.32
CA VAL A 102 -49.14 -33.19 -5.81
C VAL A 102 -48.96 -31.73 -5.35
N ASP A 103 -49.06 -30.82 -6.32
CA ASP A 103 -50.20 -29.90 -6.57
C ASP A 103 -50.87 -29.02 -5.49
N ASN A 104 -51.41 -27.90 -6.03
CA ASN A 104 -52.63 -27.15 -5.67
C ASN A 104 -52.59 -25.93 -4.72
N ASN A 105 -52.69 -24.75 -5.36
CA ASN A 105 -53.78 -23.75 -5.25
C ASN A 105 -54.02 -23.00 -3.89
N GLU A 106 -54.53 -21.76 -3.83
CA GLU A 106 -55.07 -20.83 -4.86
C GLU A 106 -55.00 -19.35 -4.37
N ALA A 107 -55.34 -18.38 -5.23
CA ALA A 107 -55.77 -16.99 -4.94
C ALA A 107 -54.71 -15.98 -4.43
N SER A 108 -54.76 -14.66 -4.73
CA SER A 108 -55.36 -13.83 -5.82
C SER A 108 -54.85 -12.36 -5.64
N SER A 109 -55.06 -11.32 -6.46
CA SER A 109 -55.84 -11.08 -7.70
C SER A 109 -55.27 -9.84 -8.45
N ALA A 110 -55.91 -9.41 -9.56
CA ALA A 110 -55.80 -8.08 -10.22
C ALA A 110 -54.40 -7.63 -10.72
N THR A 111 -54.01 -7.65 -12.01
CA THR A 111 -54.65 -7.46 -13.34
C THR A 111 -54.63 -6.02 -13.88
N SER A 112 -53.80 -5.81 -14.91
CA SER A 112 -54.10 -5.06 -16.16
C SER A 112 -53.03 -5.44 -17.21
N THR A 113 -53.29 -6.38 -18.12
CA THR A 113 -53.75 -6.16 -19.52
C THR A 113 -52.78 -5.32 -20.38
N THR A 114 -52.29 -5.76 -21.54
CA THR A 114 -52.41 -7.04 -22.31
C THR A 114 -51.26 -7.04 -23.35
N ASN A 115 -50.52 -8.13 -23.58
CA ASN A 115 -50.82 -9.28 -24.46
C ASN A 115 -51.12 -8.88 -25.94
N ASN A 116 -50.60 -9.55 -26.98
CA ASN A 116 -49.90 -10.85 -27.01
C ASN A 116 -49.20 -11.18 -28.36
N VAL A 117 -48.19 -12.08 -28.31
CA VAL A 117 -47.93 -13.22 -29.25
C VAL A 117 -47.63 -12.91 -30.75
N ALA A 118 -46.76 -13.62 -31.51
CA ALA A 118 -45.94 -14.85 -31.32
C ALA A 118 -44.60 -14.69 -32.11
N THR A 119 -43.46 -15.31 -31.77
CA THR A 119 -42.97 -16.67 -32.15
C THR A 119 -43.27 -17.08 -33.62
N SER A 120 -42.39 -17.70 -34.40
CA SER A 120 -41.17 -18.48 -34.10
C SER A 120 -40.19 -18.56 -35.30
N ASP A 121 -39.09 -19.30 -35.11
CA ASP A 121 -38.30 -20.07 -36.11
C ASP A 121 -37.60 -19.41 -37.32
N ALA A 122 -36.27 -19.35 -37.18
CA ALA A 122 -35.29 -20.09 -37.99
C ALA A 122 -34.90 -19.70 -39.44
N SER A 123 -33.69 -20.18 -39.78
CA SER A 123 -33.08 -20.30 -41.11
C SER A 123 -32.36 -19.07 -41.69
N THR A 124 -31.63 -19.30 -42.80
CA THR A 124 -30.40 -18.60 -43.17
C THR A 124 -30.46 -17.87 -44.52
N THR A 125 -29.34 -17.19 -44.83
CA THR A 125 -28.79 -16.92 -46.18
C THR A 125 -29.43 -15.82 -47.05
N SER A 126 -28.68 -14.72 -47.16
CA SER A 126 -28.23 -14.11 -48.43
C SER A 126 -29.27 -13.62 -49.47
N SER A 127 -29.41 -12.29 -49.57
CA SER A 127 -29.23 -11.60 -50.87
C SER A 127 -29.04 -10.08 -50.74
N ASP A 128 -28.28 -9.57 -51.70
CA ASP A 128 -28.05 -8.21 -52.19
C ASP A 128 -28.94 -7.04 -51.71
N ILE A 129 -28.30 -5.90 -51.44
CA ILE A 129 -28.95 -4.58 -51.45
C ILE A 129 -28.27 -3.70 -52.51
N THR A 130 -29.06 -3.25 -53.48
CA THR A 130 -28.63 -2.41 -54.59
C THR A 130 -28.49 -0.93 -54.18
N VAL A 131 -27.54 -0.24 -54.79
CA VAL A 131 -27.33 1.20 -54.60
C VAL A 131 -28.32 2.00 -55.45
N ALA A 132 -29.03 2.94 -54.84
CA ALA A 132 -29.86 3.93 -55.52
C ALA A 132 -29.46 5.36 -55.10
N ASN A 133 -28.90 6.13 -56.03
CA ASN A 133 -28.65 7.56 -55.85
C ASN A 133 -29.98 8.35 -55.82
N ASN A 134 -30.06 9.43 -55.03
CA ASN A 134 -30.61 10.68 -55.58
C ASN A 134 -30.19 11.98 -54.85
N THR A 135 -30.18 13.06 -55.63
CA THR A 135 -30.37 14.50 -55.28
C THR A 135 -29.54 15.17 -54.17
N ASN A 136 -28.79 16.20 -54.61
CA ASN A 136 -28.36 17.36 -53.82
C ASN A 136 -29.33 18.53 -54.07
N THR A 137 -29.61 19.37 -53.06
CA THR A 137 -30.40 20.61 -53.24
C THR A 137 -29.84 21.79 -52.44
N THR A 138 -29.64 22.89 -53.17
CA THR A 138 -29.17 24.25 -52.84
C THR A 138 -29.74 24.93 -51.56
N ALA A 139 -28.89 25.67 -50.80
CA ALA A 139 -29.10 27.09 -50.41
C ALA A 139 -27.99 27.67 -49.49
N ASN A 140 -27.81 29.00 -49.53
CA ASN A 140 -26.96 29.79 -48.62
C ASN A 140 -27.68 30.10 -47.29
N ASP A 141 -26.94 30.34 -46.20
CA ASP A 141 -26.67 31.72 -45.72
C ASP A 141 -25.46 31.77 -44.76
N ALA A 142 -25.02 32.97 -44.36
CA ALA A 142 -23.78 33.21 -43.61
C ALA A 142 -23.99 33.52 -42.12
N THR A 143 -23.02 33.18 -41.26
CA THR A 143 -22.41 34.13 -40.29
C THR A 143 -21.18 33.55 -39.57
N ASN A 144 -20.41 34.45 -38.93
CA ASN A 144 -19.09 34.23 -38.33
C ASN A 144 -19.16 33.92 -36.82
N ASN A 145 -18.47 32.87 -36.34
CA ASN A 145 -17.60 32.98 -35.16
C ASN A 145 -16.51 31.88 -35.13
N SER A 146 -15.43 32.15 -34.40
CA SER A 146 -14.27 31.26 -34.19
C SER A 146 -14.44 30.34 -32.99
N THR A 147 -14.26 29.03 -33.20
CA THR A 147 -13.83 28.07 -32.17
C THR A 147 -12.86 27.06 -32.81
N THR A 148 -11.81 26.70 -32.08
CA THR A 148 -10.71 25.77 -32.45
C THR A 148 -11.09 24.65 -33.43
N ASP A 149 -10.58 24.75 -34.66
CA ASP A 149 -10.69 23.71 -35.68
C ASP A 149 -9.73 22.55 -35.35
N ASN A 150 -10.29 21.45 -34.86
CA ASN A 150 -9.63 20.15 -34.79
C ASN A 150 -10.48 19.11 -35.54
N THR A 151 -10.96 19.49 -36.72
CA THR A 151 -11.78 18.66 -37.59
C THR A 151 -10.91 18.03 -38.68
N ALA A 152 -11.14 16.76 -39.00
CA ALA A 152 -10.35 16.07 -40.01
C ALA A 152 -10.35 16.85 -41.33
N LYS A 153 -9.16 17.13 -41.88
CA LYS A 153 -9.02 17.65 -43.25
C LYS A 153 -9.60 16.62 -44.21
N VAL A 154 -10.87 16.82 -44.58
CA VAL A 154 -11.52 16.12 -45.69
C VAL A 154 -10.67 16.42 -46.91
N ARG A 155 -9.78 15.48 -47.28
CA ARG A 155 -8.91 15.61 -48.44
C ARG A 155 -9.83 15.92 -49.62
N THR A 156 -9.72 17.13 -50.16
CA THR A 156 -10.49 17.55 -51.34
C THR A 156 -10.28 16.45 -52.37
N LYS A 157 -11.36 15.79 -52.82
CA LYS A 157 -11.26 14.84 -53.92
C LYS A 157 -10.76 15.63 -55.12
N ARG A 158 -9.44 15.60 -55.34
CA ARG A 158 -8.81 16.07 -56.57
C ARG A 158 -9.57 15.37 -57.68
N ALA A 159 -10.22 16.14 -58.54
CA ALA A 159 -11.02 15.57 -59.61
C ALA A 159 -10.16 14.54 -60.35
N LEU A 160 -10.78 13.42 -60.74
CA LEU A 160 -10.10 12.44 -61.59
C LEU A 160 -9.49 13.22 -62.78
N PRO A 161 -8.28 12.90 -63.25
CA PRO A 161 -7.97 13.20 -64.63
C PRO A 161 -9.09 12.54 -65.45
N GLU A 162 -9.90 13.34 -66.15
CA GLU A 162 -11.03 12.82 -66.91
C GLU A 162 -10.53 11.70 -67.81
N ALA A 163 -11.15 10.51 -67.73
CA ALA A 163 -10.63 9.30 -68.35
C ALA A 163 -10.41 9.57 -69.85
N SER A 164 -9.13 9.64 -70.24
CA SER A 164 -8.72 10.39 -71.42
C SER A 164 -9.20 9.73 -72.70
N SER A 165 -10.35 10.22 -73.20
CA SER A 165 -11.04 9.77 -74.40
C SER A 165 -11.10 8.26 -74.57
N THR A 166 -12.23 7.64 -74.18
CA THR A 166 -12.72 6.51 -74.98
C THR A 166 -12.87 7.02 -76.41
N THR A 167 -12.04 6.52 -77.32
CA THR A 167 -12.10 6.92 -78.73
C THR A 167 -13.40 6.36 -79.29
N ASN A 168 -14.35 7.26 -79.59
CA ASN A 168 -15.74 6.92 -79.93
C ASN A 168 -15.86 6.37 -81.36
N TYR A 169 -15.21 5.23 -81.59
CA TYR A 169 -15.26 4.44 -82.81
C TYR A 169 -16.53 3.58 -82.81
N ASP A 170 -17.39 3.78 -83.79
CA ASP A 170 -18.55 2.91 -84.02
C ASP A 170 -18.09 1.61 -84.71
N VAL A 171 -18.35 0.49 -84.04
CA VAL A 171 -18.03 -0.86 -84.49
C VAL A 171 -18.77 -1.23 -85.79
N ASP A 172 -19.99 -0.75 -86.00
CA ASP A 172 -20.73 -0.94 -87.26
C ASP A 172 -20.12 -0.10 -88.39
N ASP A 173 -19.73 1.14 -88.12
CA ASP A 173 -19.15 2.05 -89.13
C ASP A 173 -17.80 1.52 -89.67
N ILE A 174 -16.95 0.99 -88.80
CA ILE A 174 -15.66 0.37 -89.19
C ILE A 174 -15.88 -0.97 -89.89
N TYR A 175 -16.75 -1.84 -89.35
CA TYR A 175 -17.09 -3.14 -89.96
C TYR A 175 -17.65 -2.96 -91.37
N ASN A 176 -18.68 -2.12 -91.55
CA ASN A 176 -19.33 -1.90 -92.84
C ASN A 176 -18.39 -1.26 -93.87
N TYR A 177 -17.48 -0.36 -93.44
CA TYR A 177 -16.49 0.24 -94.33
C TYR A 177 -15.56 -0.79 -94.99
N TYR A 178 -15.05 -1.76 -94.24
CA TYR A 178 -14.12 -2.75 -94.79
C TYR A 178 -14.84 -3.91 -95.49
N VAL A 179 -15.96 -4.41 -94.95
CA VAL A 179 -16.72 -5.50 -95.58
C VAL A 179 -17.29 -5.08 -96.93
N SER A 180 -17.81 -3.85 -97.07
CA SER A 180 -18.25 -3.30 -98.37
C SER A 180 -17.12 -3.16 -99.41
N LYS A 181 -15.86 -3.23 -98.98
CA LYS A 181 -14.66 -3.21 -99.83
C LYS A 181 -13.98 -4.59 -99.97
N GLY A 182 -14.64 -5.67 -99.54
CA GLY A 182 -14.16 -7.05 -99.68
C GLY A 182 -13.26 -7.55 -98.56
N GLY A 183 -13.25 -6.88 -97.40
CA GLY A 183 -12.75 -7.48 -96.15
C GLY A 183 -13.69 -8.57 -95.62
N THR A 184 -13.16 -9.45 -94.75
CA THR A 184 -13.89 -10.61 -94.20
C THR A 184 -13.78 -10.75 -92.69
N ALA A 185 -13.25 -9.75 -91.98
CA ALA A 185 -13.24 -9.75 -90.51
C ALA A 185 -14.65 -9.65 -89.93
N SER A 186 -14.85 -10.35 -88.82
CA SER A 186 -16.07 -10.39 -88.02
C SER A 186 -16.25 -9.11 -87.19
N LYS A 187 -17.50 -8.74 -86.92
CA LYS A 187 -17.83 -7.58 -86.07
C LYS A 187 -17.24 -7.69 -84.65
N GLN A 188 -17.14 -8.91 -84.12
CA GLN A 188 -16.49 -9.15 -82.83
C GLN A 188 -15.01 -8.75 -82.85
N LYS A 189 -14.25 -9.12 -83.89
CA LYS A 189 -12.83 -8.71 -83.99
C LYS A 189 -12.67 -7.21 -84.15
N VAL A 190 -13.62 -6.51 -84.77
CA VAL A 190 -13.65 -5.04 -84.76
C VAL A 190 -13.86 -4.50 -83.35
N GLN A 191 -14.74 -5.10 -82.54
CA GLN A 191 -14.93 -4.73 -81.14
C GLN A 191 -13.68 -5.01 -80.30
N ASP A 192 -13.08 -6.21 -80.39
CA ASP A 192 -11.82 -6.57 -79.70
C ASP A 192 -10.74 -5.49 -79.93
N LEU A 193 -10.64 -4.96 -81.15
CA LEU A 193 -9.66 -3.92 -81.50
C LEU A 193 -10.00 -2.53 -80.94
N ILE A 194 -11.29 -2.18 -80.83
CA ILE A 194 -11.78 -0.94 -80.19
C ILE A 194 -11.56 -1.01 -78.68
N ASP A 195 -11.91 -2.14 -78.05
CA ASP A 195 -11.67 -2.41 -76.64
C ASP A 195 -10.16 -2.35 -76.34
N TYR A 196 -9.32 -2.98 -77.17
CA TYR A 196 -7.87 -2.84 -77.09
C TYR A 196 -7.42 -1.37 -77.15
N LYS A 197 -7.95 -0.55 -78.09
CA LYS A 197 -7.57 0.87 -78.19
C LYS A 197 -7.99 1.66 -76.95
N ASN A 198 -9.18 1.42 -76.42
CA ASN A 198 -9.69 2.09 -75.22
C ASN A 198 -8.91 1.68 -73.97
N ASN A 199 -8.69 0.38 -73.76
CA ASN A 199 -7.91 -0.15 -72.64
C ASN A 199 -6.45 0.30 -72.69
N SER A 200 -5.78 0.19 -73.84
CA SER A 200 -4.40 0.64 -74.00
C SER A 200 -4.27 2.14 -73.73
N SER A 201 -5.17 2.97 -74.25
CA SER A 201 -5.16 4.42 -74.00
C SER A 201 -5.32 4.75 -72.52
N ARG A 202 -6.23 4.09 -71.80
CA ARG A 202 -6.44 4.25 -70.34
C ARG A 202 -5.18 3.84 -69.54
N VAL A 203 -4.64 2.66 -69.82
CA VAL A 203 -3.43 2.14 -69.15
C VAL A 203 -2.21 3.03 -69.42
N THR A 204 -2.02 3.50 -70.65
CA THR A 204 -0.88 4.37 -70.98
C THR A 204 -0.98 5.75 -70.35
N ALA A 205 -2.18 6.31 -70.21
CA ALA A 205 -2.38 7.58 -69.51
C ALA A 205 -2.04 7.47 -68.02
N ILE A 206 -2.51 6.40 -67.35
CA ILE A 206 -2.29 6.16 -65.92
C ILE A 206 -0.82 5.91 -65.58
N LEU A 207 -0.12 5.12 -66.41
CA LEU A 207 1.28 4.72 -66.18
C LEU A 207 2.31 5.63 -66.90
N ASN A 208 1.85 6.70 -67.57
CA ASN A 208 2.66 7.58 -68.40
C ASN A 208 3.57 6.81 -69.39
N LEU A 209 2.95 5.89 -70.15
CA LEU A 209 3.61 5.00 -71.10
C LEU A 209 3.41 5.45 -72.54
N THR A 210 4.29 4.94 -73.43
CA THR A 210 4.12 5.01 -74.88
C THR A 210 4.15 3.60 -75.44
N VAL A 211 3.13 3.22 -76.22
CA VAL A 211 3.07 1.94 -76.94
C VAL A 211 2.83 2.20 -78.42
N ASP A 212 3.31 1.31 -79.29
CA ASP A 212 3.01 1.41 -80.72
C ASP A 212 1.54 1.07 -80.98
N SER A 213 0.79 2.07 -81.43
CA SER A 213 -0.61 1.99 -81.81
C SER A 213 -0.81 2.11 -83.34
N TYR A 214 0.27 2.25 -84.13
CA TYR A 214 0.20 2.60 -85.56
C TYR A 214 -0.76 1.69 -86.35
N TRP A 215 -0.60 0.37 -86.26
CA TRP A 215 -1.47 -0.57 -86.98
C TRP A 215 -2.91 -0.61 -86.47
N VAL A 216 -3.15 -0.25 -85.20
CA VAL A 216 -4.49 -0.11 -84.61
C VAL A 216 -5.17 1.13 -85.18
N ASP A 217 -4.47 2.27 -85.16
CA ASP A 217 -4.99 3.54 -85.69
C ASP A 217 -5.19 3.50 -87.20
N GLN A 218 -4.29 2.87 -87.98
CA GLN A 218 -4.48 2.64 -89.42
C GLN A 218 -5.78 1.86 -89.71
N VAL A 219 -6.15 0.90 -88.85
CA VAL A 219 -7.41 0.17 -88.99
C VAL A 219 -8.61 1.05 -88.62
N LEU A 220 -8.62 1.59 -87.40
CA LEU A 220 -9.78 2.29 -86.83
C LEU A 220 -10.09 3.60 -87.58
N ASN A 221 -9.06 4.29 -88.09
CA ASN A 221 -9.21 5.48 -88.94
C ASN A 221 -9.46 5.16 -90.43
N LYS A 222 -9.71 3.88 -90.77
CA LYS A 222 -10.11 3.41 -92.12
C LYS A 222 -9.03 3.54 -93.22
N GLU A 223 -7.77 3.66 -92.83
CA GLU A 223 -6.64 4.00 -93.71
C GLU A 223 -5.93 2.79 -94.37
N VAL A 224 -6.20 1.55 -93.94
CA VAL A 224 -5.52 0.34 -94.47
C VAL A 224 -5.59 0.27 -96.00
N PRO A 225 -4.45 0.36 -96.73
CA PRO A 225 -4.46 0.57 -98.20
C PRO A 225 -5.03 -0.55 -99.07
N ASN A 226 -5.33 -1.72 -98.50
CA ASN A 226 -6.04 -2.80 -99.20
C ASN A 226 -7.03 -3.47 -98.24
N ALA A 227 -8.32 -3.15 -98.38
CA ALA A 227 -9.39 -3.66 -97.55
C ALA A 227 -9.56 -5.20 -97.60
N GLN A 228 -9.13 -5.87 -98.68
CA GLN A 228 -9.16 -7.35 -98.76
C GLN A 228 -8.20 -8.01 -97.75
N LYS A 229 -7.27 -7.25 -97.16
CA LYS A 229 -6.42 -7.72 -96.05
C LYS A 229 -7.11 -7.63 -94.69
N PHE A 230 -8.27 -6.99 -94.58
CA PHE A 230 -9.03 -6.87 -93.35
C PHE A 230 -9.79 -8.17 -93.05
N THR A 231 -9.09 -9.12 -92.41
CA THR A 231 -9.59 -10.44 -92.01
C THR A 231 -9.41 -10.63 -90.51
N ASP A 232 -10.11 -11.58 -89.89
CA ASP A 232 -9.94 -11.88 -88.45
C ASP A 232 -8.47 -12.13 -88.11
N SER A 233 -7.77 -12.94 -88.92
CA SER A 233 -6.34 -13.23 -88.76
C SER A 233 -5.43 -11.99 -88.89
N PHE A 234 -5.82 -10.95 -89.64
CA PHE A 234 -5.08 -9.69 -89.70
C PHE A 234 -5.28 -8.87 -88.41
N ILE A 235 -6.51 -8.80 -87.90
CA ILE A 235 -6.81 -8.13 -86.63
C ILE A 235 -6.15 -8.87 -85.47
N ASP A 236 -6.28 -10.20 -85.39
CA ASP A 236 -5.62 -11.03 -84.38
C ASP A 236 -4.11 -10.82 -84.38
N ARG A 237 -3.48 -10.64 -85.54
CA ARG A 237 -2.03 -10.35 -85.60
C ARG A 237 -1.69 -8.95 -85.10
N ILE A 238 -2.56 -7.96 -85.29
CA ILE A 238 -2.40 -6.60 -84.72
C ILE A 238 -2.57 -6.67 -83.19
N ILE A 239 -3.68 -7.25 -82.70
CA ILE A 239 -3.96 -7.41 -81.27
C ILE A 239 -2.87 -8.24 -80.58
N THR A 240 -2.38 -9.32 -81.20
CA THR A 240 -1.26 -10.12 -80.66
C THR A 240 0.03 -9.30 -80.58
N THR A 241 0.34 -8.49 -81.58
CA THR A 241 1.61 -7.72 -81.60
C THR A 241 1.56 -6.54 -80.62
N SER A 242 0.53 -5.69 -80.73
CA SER A 242 0.35 -4.53 -79.85
C SER A 242 -0.01 -4.93 -78.42
N GLY A 243 -0.86 -5.95 -78.25
CA GLY A 243 -1.27 -6.48 -76.95
C GLY A 243 -0.14 -7.10 -76.15
N ASN A 244 0.73 -7.90 -76.77
CA ASN A 244 1.93 -8.40 -76.08
C ASN A 244 2.87 -7.25 -75.66
N SER A 245 3.03 -6.23 -76.51
CA SER A 245 3.81 -5.03 -76.18
C SER A 245 3.21 -4.28 -74.96
N LEU A 246 1.90 -4.05 -74.95
CA LEU A 246 1.19 -3.44 -73.81
C LEU A 246 1.33 -4.30 -72.54
N VAL A 247 1.12 -5.61 -72.62
CA VAL A 247 1.23 -6.54 -71.48
C VAL A 247 2.64 -6.49 -70.88
N THR A 248 3.69 -6.61 -71.70
CA THR A 248 5.09 -6.54 -71.24
C THR A 248 5.40 -5.19 -70.59
N THR A 249 5.01 -4.08 -71.24
CA THR A 249 5.32 -2.73 -70.74
C THR A 249 4.54 -2.39 -69.46
N THR A 250 3.29 -2.82 -69.37
CA THR A 250 2.42 -2.63 -68.19
C THR A 250 2.94 -3.43 -67.00
N ASN A 251 3.25 -4.71 -67.19
CA ASN A 251 3.81 -5.54 -66.12
C ASN A 251 5.18 -5.06 -65.65
N SER A 252 6.03 -4.54 -66.55
CA SER A 252 7.28 -3.89 -66.17
C SER A 252 7.07 -2.65 -65.29
N LYS A 253 6.00 -1.86 -65.52
CA LYS A 253 5.66 -0.71 -64.66
C LYS A 253 5.05 -1.10 -63.32
N ILE A 254 4.29 -2.19 -63.28
CA ILE A 254 3.81 -2.77 -62.03
C ILE A 254 5.02 -3.22 -61.18
N ASP A 255 6.01 -3.87 -61.77
CA ASP A 255 7.25 -4.25 -61.09
C ASP A 255 8.09 -3.03 -60.62
N ASP A 256 8.28 -2.01 -61.47
CA ASP A 256 8.93 -0.75 -61.07
C ASP A 256 8.26 -0.11 -59.84
N GLN A 257 6.92 -0.15 -59.77
CA GLN A 257 6.15 0.46 -58.68
C GLN A 257 6.17 -0.41 -57.42
N ILE A 258 6.04 -1.74 -57.55
CA ILE A 258 6.14 -2.68 -56.42
C ILE A 258 7.51 -2.57 -55.76
N ALA A 259 8.60 -2.44 -56.54
CA ALA A 259 9.94 -2.25 -56.00
C ALA A 259 10.03 -0.99 -55.12
N LYS A 260 9.59 0.16 -55.62
CA LYS A 260 9.55 1.41 -54.84
C LYS A 260 8.67 1.32 -53.60
N LEU A 261 7.49 0.71 -53.69
CA LEU A 261 6.61 0.53 -52.53
C LEU A 261 7.23 -0.43 -51.51
N THR A 262 8.02 -1.41 -51.94
CA THR A 262 8.78 -2.30 -51.04
C THR A 262 9.94 -1.58 -50.34
N GLU A 263 10.59 -0.60 -50.99
CA GLU A 263 11.53 0.32 -50.34
C GLU A 263 10.80 1.26 -49.36
N LEU A 264 9.62 1.76 -49.73
CA LEU A 264 8.78 2.60 -48.88
C LEU A 264 8.27 1.85 -47.63
N GLN A 265 7.91 0.56 -47.76
CA GLN A 265 7.56 -0.29 -46.61
C GLN A 265 8.77 -0.49 -45.68
N GLN A 266 9.99 -0.60 -46.20
CA GLN A 266 11.20 -0.65 -45.36
C GLN A 266 11.48 0.68 -44.63
N LYS A 267 11.12 1.82 -45.25
CA LYS A 267 11.18 3.17 -44.64
C LYS A 267 10.09 3.38 -43.58
N TYR A 268 8.93 2.73 -43.74
CA TYR A 268 7.76 2.81 -42.85
C TYR A 268 7.17 1.41 -42.54
N PRO A 269 7.84 0.58 -41.70
CA PRO A 269 7.51 -0.85 -41.54
C PRO A 269 6.06 -1.15 -41.18
N ASN A 270 5.40 -0.24 -40.45
CA ASN A 270 4.05 -0.42 -39.92
C ASN A 270 2.94 0.15 -40.83
N SER A 271 3.26 0.74 -41.99
CA SER A 271 2.24 1.33 -42.87
C SER A 271 1.40 0.24 -43.54
N LYS A 272 0.11 0.17 -43.19
CA LYS A 272 -0.80 -0.83 -43.76
C LYS A 272 -1.31 -0.43 -45.14
N GLU A 273 -1.39 0.87 -45.45
CA GLU A 273 -1.79 1.34 -46.78
C GLU A 273 -0.77 0.97 -47.86
N VAL A 274 0.54 1.05 -47.56
CA VAL A 274 1.62 0.64 -48.47
C VAL A 274 1.63 -0.89 -48.67
N GLU A 275 1.49 -1.68 -47.60
CA GLU A 275 1.44 -3.15 -47.67
C GLU A 275 0.26 -3.63 -48.55
N ASN A 276 -0.93 -3.06 -48.34
CA ASN A 276 -2.12 -3.34 -49.13
C ASN A 276 -1.96 -2.93 -50.62
N ALA A 277 -1.22 -1.84 -50.90
CA ALA A 277 -0.93 -1.42 -52.26
C ALA A 277 0.01 -2.39 -52.98
N ILE A 278 1.03 -2.91 -52.28
CA ILE A 278 1.94 -3.97 -52.80
C ILE A 278 1.14 -5.24 -53.12
N GLU A 279 0.29 -5.70 -52.21
CA GLU A 279 -0.54 -6.90 -52.43
C GLU A 279 -1.42 -6.75 -53.68
N LYS A 280 -2.18 -5.65 -53.78
CA LYS A 280 -3.14 -5.43 -54.87
C LYS A 280 -2.47 -5.20 -56.22
N LEU A 281 -1.26 -4.65 -56.26
CA LEU A 281 -0.46 -4.58 -57.49
C LEU A 281 0.08 -5.96 -57.91
N ASN A 282 0.50 -6.82 -56.98
CA ASN A 282 0.89 -8.20 -57.27
C ASN A 282 -0.29 -9.03 -57.82
N GLU A 283 -1.49 -8.88 -57.24
CA GLU A 283 -2.71 -9.47 -57.79
C GLU A 283 -2.98 -8.97 -59.22
N THR A 284 -2.98 -7.64 -59.41
CA THR A 284 -3.23 -6.99 -60.70
C THR A 284 -2.30 -7.47 -61.81
N LYS A 285 -1.02 -7.70 -61.49
CA LYS A 285 0.00 -8.20 -62.43
C LYS A 285 -0.43 -9.50 -63.12
N ASN A 286 -1.07 -10.41 -62.38
CA ASN A 286 -1.55 -11.69 -62.92
C ASN A 286 -2.75 -11.53 -63.86
N SER A 287 -3.51 -10.44 -63.73
CA SER A 287 -4.65 -10.09 -64.59
C SER A 287 -4.25 -9.32 -65.85
N VAL A 288 -3.03 -8.81 -65.96
CA VAL A 288 -2.51 -8.19 -67.19
C VAL A 288 -2.05 -9.27 -68.16
N THR A 289 -2.99 -9.83 -68.91
CA THR A 289 -2.78 -10.91 -69.89
C THR A 289 -3.18 -10.48 -71.30
N LEU A 290 -2.70 -11.21 -72.32
CA LEU A 290 -3.06 -10.92 -73.72
C LEU A 290 -4.56 -11.04 -73.98
N GLU A 291 -5.25 -12.00 -73.34
CA GLU A 291 -6.71 -12.18 -73.47
C GLU A 291 -7.48 -11.00 -72.86
N ASN A 292 -6.98 -10.45 -71.75
CA ASN A 292 -7.68 -9.41 -71.02
C ASN A 292 -7.54 -8.04 -71.70
N VAL A 293 -6.38 -7.69 -72.26
CA VAL A 293 -6.15 -6.32 -72.78
C VAL A 293 -7.12 -5.88 -73.90
N TYR A 294 -7.73 -6.81 -74.64
CA TYR A 294 -8.76 -6.53 -75.65
C TYR A 294 -10.22 -6.78 -75.17
N ASN A 295 -10.44 -6.93 -73.87
CA ASN A 295 -11.74 -7.10 -73.24
C ASN A 295 -12.00 -5.95 -72.27
N ALA A 296 -13.01 -5.11 -72.51
CA ALA A 296 -13.29 -3.93 -71.67
C ALA A 296 -13.68 -4.27 -70.22
N GLU A 297 -14.38 -5.38 -69.99
CA GLU A 297 -14.86 -5.80 -68.67
C GLU A 297 -13.70 -6.32 -67.80
N LYS A 298 -12.92 -7.29 -68.30
CA LYS A 298 -11.80 -7.92 -67.58
C LYS A 298 -10.65 -6.96 -67.25
N MET A 299 -10.54 -5.84 -67.96
CA MET A 299 -9.52 -4.81 -67.69
C MET A 299 -9.99 -3.72 -66.73
N GLN A 300 -11.25 -3.69 -66.31
CA GLN A 300 -11.76 -2.61 -65.47
C GLN A 300 -11.07 -2.60 -64.09
N ASP A 301 -11.03 -3.74 -63.39
CA ASP A 301 -10.36 -3.88 -62.08
C ASP A 301 -8.85 -3.59 -62.16
N VAL A 302 -8.21 -4.01 -63.27
CA VAL A 302 -6.81 -3.71 -63.57
C VAL A 302 -6.60 -2.20 -63.67
N ILE A 303 -7.42 -1.52 -64.47
CA ILE A 303 -7.30 -0.08 -64.71
C ILE A 303 -7.58 0.73 -63.43
N ASP A 304 -8.58 0.34 -62.63
CA ASP A 304 -8.89 1.03 -61.38
C ASP A 304 -7.81 0.83 -60.31
N THR A 305 -7.20 -0.37 -60.25
CA THR A 305 -6.09 -0.63 -59.32
C THR A 305 -4.79 0.06 -59.76
N LEU A 306 -4.50 0.12 -61.07
CA LEU A 306 -3.40 0.92 -61.61
C LEU A 306 -3.61 2.41 -61.37
N ASN A 307 -4.84 2.92 -61.50
CA ASN A 307 -5.16 4.32 -61.20
C ASN A 307 -4.89 4.64 -59.71
N LYS A 308 -5.33 3.74 -58.80
CA LYS A 308 -5.24 3.92 -57.35
C LYS A 308 -3.83 3.74 -56.77
N TYR A 309 -3.03 2.79 -57.27
CA TYR A 309 -1.72 2.44 -56.70
C TYR A 309 -0.56 2.42 -57.71
N GLY A 310 -0.84 2.19 -58.99
CA GLY A 310 0.17 2.07 -60.06
C GLY A 310 0.67 3.40 -60.64
N SER A 311 -0.11 4.48 -60.51
CA SER A 311 0.24 5.80 -61.05
C SER A 311 1.40 6.45 -60.29
N VAL A 312 2.14 7.35 -60.96
CA VAL A 312 3.27 8.08 -60.33
C VAL A 312 2.78 8.90 -59.12
N SER A 313 1.63 9.56 -59.24
CA SER A 313 1.01 10.31 -58.15
C SER A 313 0.53 9.45 -56.98
N ALA A 314 0.22 8.16 -57.21
CA ALA A 314 -0.16 7.26 -56.13
C ALA A 314 1.02 6.95 -55.20
N TYR A 315 2.25 6.91 -55.71
CA TYR A 315 3.44 6.78 -54.86
C TYR A 315 3.56 7.98 -53.91
N ASP A 316 3.51 9.19 -54.45
CA ASP A 316 3.62 10.42 -53.64
C ASP A 316 2.54 10.48 -52.55
N ASP A 317 1.31 10.05 -52.84
CA ASP A 317 0.21 10.10 -51.87
C ASP A 317 0.25 8.94 -50.85
N LEU A 318 0.84 7.79 -51.19
CA LEU A 318 1.15 6.70 -50.26
C LEU A 318 2.34 7.05 -49.35
N GLU A 319 3.40 7.69 -49.86
CA GLU A 319 4.52 8.18 -49.03
C GLU A 319 4.03 9.22 -48.02
N LYS A 320 3.20 10.18 -48.46
CA LYS A 320 2.53 11.13 -47.53
C LYS A 320 1.63 10.42 -46.52
N ALA A 321 0.99 9.30 -46.85
CA ALA A 321 0.16 8.57 -45.90
C ALA A 321 1.03 7.90 -44.82
N ALA A 322 2.03 7.11 -45.24
CA ALA A 322 2.97 6.43 -44.36
C ALA A 322 3.75 7.39 -43.44
N GLU A 323 4.12 8.58 -43.95
CA GLU A 323 4.71 9.65 -43.14
C GLU A 323 3.77 10.13 -42.03
N ASN A 324 2.49 10.38 -42.34
CA ASN A 324 1.51 10.83 -41.34
C ASN A 324 1.19 9.73 -40.31
N GLU A 325 1.09 8.47 -40.73
CA GLU A 325 0.93 7.33 -39.82
C GLU A 325 2.08 7.27 -38.80
N GLN A 326 3.32 7.36 -39.27
CA GLN A 326 4.51 7.26 -38.41
C GLN A 326 4.68 8.47 -37.47
N THR A 327 4.37 9.69 -37.92
CA THR A 327 4.46 10.89 -37.04
C THR A 327 3.33 10.98 -36.00
N SER A 328 2.15 10.45 -36.31
CA SER A 328 1.00 10.54 -35.41
C SER A 328 1.18 9.59 -34.21
N GLY A 329 1.55 8.34 -34.46
CA GLY A 329 1.77 7.35 -33.40
C GLY A 329 2.90 7.71 -32.43
N SER A 330 3.98 8.35 -32.89
CA SER A 330 5.04 8.82 -32.00
C SER A 330 4.58 9.99 -31.11
N GLY A 331 3.84 10.95 -31.68
CA GLY A 331 3.32 12.10 -30.93
C GLY A 331 2.32 11.70 -29.83
N GLU A 332 1.46 10.72 -30.10
CA GLU A 332 0.52 10.18 -29.09
C GLU A 332 1.26 9.46 -27.95
N LEU A 333 2.31 8.69 -28.26
CA LEU A 333 3.12 8.02 -27.24
C LEU A 333 3.91 9.01 -26.37
N ASP A 334 4.56 10.01 -26.96
CA ASP A 334 5.35 11.00 -26.21
C ASP A 334 4.47 11.90 -25.34
N ASN A 335 3.26 12.24 -25.79
CA ASN A 335 2.26 12.92 -24.97
C ASN A 335 1.81 12.03 -23.80
N ALA A 336 1.46 10.76 -24.06
CA ALA A 336 1.07 9.82 -23.00
C ALA A 336 2.18 9.65 -21.95
N LYS A 337 3.45 9.52 -22.36
CA LYS A 337 4.60 9.47 -21.45
C LYS A 337 4.72 10.74 -20.62
N THR A 338 4.52 11.91 -21.22
CA THR A 338 4.57 13.21 -20.54
C THR A 338 3.49 13.32 -19.47
N ASP A 339 2.24 12.98 -19.82
CA ASP A 339 1.10 13.04 -18.90
C ASP A 339 1.22 12.01 -17.76
N ALA A 340 1.67 10.78 -18.06
CA ALA A 340 1.89 9.76 -17.04
C ALA A 340 2.98 10.16 -16.04
N LYS A 341 4.11 10.73 -16.49
CA LYS A 341 5.14 11.30 -15.58
C LYS A 341 4.58 12.43 -14.73
N ALA A 342 3.80 13.33 -15.34
CA ALA A 342 3.13 14.44 -14.63
C ALA A 342 2.00 13.99 -13.69
N ALA A 343 1.50 12.76 -13.82
CA ALA A 343 0.62 12.12 -12.85
C ALA A 343 1.44 11.48 -11.71
N ILE A 344 2.52 10.75 -12.01
CA ILE A 344 3.43 10.16 -11.02
C ILE A 344 4.03 11.24 -10.09
N ASP A 345 4.33 12.43 -10.61
CA ASP A 345 4.77 13.56 -9.78
C ASP A 345 3.74 13.99 -8.72
N LYS A 346 2.45 13.82 -8.98
CA LYS A 346 1.33 14.21 -8.09
C LYS A 346 0.96 13.15 -7.05
N LEU A 347 1.49 11.93 -7.15
CA LEU A 347 1.30 10.88 -6.15
C LEU A 347 1.94 11.31 -4.81
N GLU A 348 1.18 11.34 -3.72
CA GLU A 348 1.58 12.04 -2.48
C GLU A 348 2.38 11.19 -1.48
N ASN A 349 2.37 9.86 -1.64
CA ASN A 349 2.90 8.90 -0.68
C ASN A 349 4.17 8.19 -1.18
N LEU A 350 4.42 8.16 -2.50
CA LEU A 350 5.66 7.62 -3.06
C LEU A 350 6.93 8.40 -2.65
N ASN A 351 7.97 7.67 -2.23
CA ASN A 351 9.31 8.22 -2.02
C ASN A 351 10.01 8.55 -3.36
N ASP A 352 11.13 9.26 -3.32
CA ASP A 352 11.78 9.76 -4.55
C ASP A 352 12.37 8.64 -5.41
N ALA A 353 12.83 7.55 -4.79
CA ALA A 353 13.32 6.37 -5.51
C ALA A 353 12.18 5.63 -6.24
N GLN A 354 11.03 5.44 -5.59
CA GLN A 354 9.82 4.88 -6.21
C GLN A 354 9.32 5.74 -7.37
N LYS A 355 9.30 7.07 -7.22
CA LYS A 355 8.95 7.98 -8.32
C LYS A 355 9.95 7.91 -9.47
N ALA A 356 11.25 7.75 -9.21
CA ALA A 356 12.25 7.60 -10.25
C ALA A 356 12.02 6.31 -11.06
N VAL A 357 11.90 5.16 -10.40
CA VAL A 357 11.66 3.86 -11.05
C VAL A 357 10.33 3.84 -11.82
N ALA A 358 9.28 4.44 -11.28
CA ALA A 358 7.99 4.57 -11.98
C ALA A 358 8.09 5.41 -13.27
N LYS A 359 8.90 6.48 -13.28
CA LYS A 359 9.13 7.28 -14.48
C LYS A 359 10.03 6.57 -15.49
N GLU A 360 11.01 5.80 -15.03
CA GLU A 360 11.86 4.96 -15.89
C GLU A 360 11.05 3.86 -16.59
N ALA A 361 10.08 3.25 -15.91
CA ALA A 361 9.13 2.32 -16.55
C ALA A 361 8.31 3.02 -17.66
N VAL A 362 7.84 4.25 -17.41
CA VAL A 362 7.14 5.06 -18.43
C VAL A 362 8.07 5.47 -19.59
N ASP A 363 9.35 5.72 -19.35
CA ASP A 363 10.34 5.98 -20.42
C ASP A 363 10.57 4.74 -21.29
N ASN A 364 10.68 3.57 -20.69
CA ASN A 364 10.91 2.29 -21.39
C ASN A 364 9.68 1.72 -22.10
N ALA A 365 8.47 2.23 -21.84
CA ALA A 365 7.23 1.84 -22.50
C ALA A 365 7.28 2.05 -24.03
N THR A 366 6.81 1.07 -24.81
CA THR A 366 6.80 1.14 -26.30
C THR A 366 5.42 1.43 -26.88
N THR A 367 4.35 1.24 -26.10
CA THR A 367 2.97 1.58 -26.48
C THR A 367 2.27 2.42 -25.40
N THR A 368 1.17 3.06 -25.76
CA THR A 368 0.30 3.81 -24.82
C THR A 368 -0.34 2.89 -23.76
N ALA A 369 -0.50 1.60 -24.06
CA ALA A 369 -0.95 0.59 -23.10
C ALA A 369 0.12 0.28 -22.05
N ASP A 370 1.40 0.23 -22.42
CA ASP A 370 2.52 0.02 -21.48
C ASP A 370 2.70 1.24 -20.56
N VAL A 371 2.53 2.46 -21.10
CA VAL A 371 2.50 3.71 -20.32
C VAL A 371 1.36 3.67 -19.30
N THR A 372 0.15 3.31 -19.73
CA THR A 372 -1.03 3.19 -18.85
C THR A 372 -0.81 2.14 -17.75
N THR A 373 -0.19 1.00 -18.11
CA THR A 373 0.15 -0.07 -17.16
C THR A 373 1.17 0.40 -16.11
N SER A 374 2.20 1.13 -16.55
CA SER A 374 3.22 1.72 -15.66
C SER A 374 2.64 2.77 -14.71
N GLN A 375 1.74 3.62 -15.20
CA GLN A 375 1.01 4.61 -14.40
C GLN A 375 0.10 3.94 -13.35
N ASN A 376 -0.60 2.87 -13.74
CA ASN A 376 -1.46 2.10 -12.84
C ASN A 376 -0.64 1.39 -11.74
N ALA A 377 0.52 0.83 -12.07
CA ALA A 377 1.42 0.21 -11.09
C ALA A 377 1.93 1.24 -10.06
N ALA A 378 2.35 2.43 -10.51
CA ALA A 378 2.76 3.52 -9.62
C ALA A 378 1.60 4.01 -8.72
N THR A 379 0.38 4.05 -9.27
CA THR A 379 -0.83 4.43 -8.52
C THR A 379 -1.20 3.37 -7.47
N GLY A 380 -1.03 2.07 -7.78
CA GLY A 380 -1.18 0.99 -6.81
C GLY A 380 -0.21 1.15 -5.63
N LEU A 381 1.07 1.33 -5.94
CA LEU A 381 2.11 1.52 -4.93
C LEU A 381 1.88 2.76 -4.04
N ASP A 382 1.31 3.85 -4.56
CA ASP A 382 0.96 5.02 -3.73
C ASP A 382 -0.17 4.71 -2.73
N ASN A 383 -1.13 3.87 -3.10
CA ASN A 383 -2.17 3.39 -2.19
C ASN A 383 -1.59 2.47 -1.10
N ASP A 384 -0.65 1.58 -1.45
CA ASP A 384 0.04 0.73 -0.48
C ASP A 384 0.88 1.57 0.50
N MET A 385 1.60 2.58 -0.01
CA MET A 385 2.37 3.54 0.79
C MET A 385 1.47 4.37 1.71
N SER A 386 0.29 4.77 1.24
CA SER A 386 -0.76 5.37 2.08
C SER A 386 -1.22 4.41 3.18
N GLY A 387 -1.41 3.13 2.87
CA GLY A 387 -1.72 2.07 3.84
C GLY A 387 -0.64 1.92 4.92
N LEU A 388 0.64 1.91 4.53
CA LEU A 388 1.79 1.86 5.44
C LEU A 388 1.86 3.11 6.34
N LYS A 389 1.72 4.30 5.75
CA LYS A 389 1.66 5.61 6.43
C LYS A 389 0.57 5.66 7.50
N ASN A 390 -0.60 5.08 7.21
CA ASN A 390 -1.70 4.98 8.18
C ASN A 390 -1.38 4.00 9.32
N SER A 391 -0.70 2.87 9.06
CA SER A 391 -0.35 1.88 10.10
C SER A 391 0.63 2.41 11.16
N VAL A 392 1.45 3.40 10.82
CA VAL A 392 2.38 4.09 11.75
C VAL A 392 1.86 5.45 12.25
N SER A 393 0.62 5.82 11.96
CA SER A 393 0.07 7.15 12.29
C SER A 393 -0.17 7.39 13.79
N ASP A 394 -0.30 6.33 14.60
CA ASP A 394 -0.59 6.39 16.04
C ASP A 394 0.52 5.78 16.92
N VAL A 395 1.76 5.78 16.43
CA VAL A 395 2.94 5.27 17.15
C VAL A 395 3.10 5.92 18.52
N ASP A 396 3.02 7.24 18.62
CA ASP A 396 3.15 7.94 19.92
C ASP A 396 2.02 7.55 20.88
N THR A 397 0.78 7.43 20.39
CA THR A 397 -0.37 6.97 21.19
C THR A 397 -0.16 5.53 21.68
N THR A 398 0.38 4.67 20.82
CA THR A 398 0.67 3.26 21.14
C THR A 398 1.77 3.15 22.19
N LYS A 399 2.90 3.87 22.01
CA LYS A 399 4.04 3.84 22.96
C LYS A 399 3.73 4.46 24.31
N ASN A 400 2.86 5.47 24.38
CA ASN A 400 2.37 6.02 25.64
C ASN A 400 1.25 5.18 26.30
N GLY A 401 0.77 4.12 25.63
CA GLY A 401 -0.29 3.24 26.15
C GLY A 401 0.19 2.26 27.22
N GLU A 402 -0.72 1.84 28.09
CA GLU A 402 -0.49 0.82 29.13
C GLU A 402 0.07 -0.48 28.53
N ASN A 403 -0.45 -0.90 27.37
CA ASN A 403 -0.10 -2.16 26.72
C ASN A 403 1.32 -2.17 26.11
N TYR A 404 1.89 -1.01 25.76
CA TYR A 404 3.32 -0.92 25.37
C TYR A 404 4.20 -0.70 26.60
N THR A 405 3.84 0.24 27.48
CA THR A 405 4.68 0.58 28.65
C THR A 405 4.93 -0.60 29.58
N ASN A 406 3.94 -1.48 29.75
CA ASN A 406 4.06 -2.71 30.55
C ASN A 406 4.45 -3.97 29.74
N ALA A 407 4.70 -3.86 28.43
CA ALA A 407 5.04 -5.01 27.60
C ALA A 407 6.41 -5.63 27.94
N SER A 408 6.62 -6.87 27.51
CA SER A 408 7.95 -7.49 27.46
C SER A 408 8.89 -6.69 26.54
N GLU A 409 10.20 -6.71 26.83
CA GLU A 409 11.20 -5.98 26.04
C GLU A 409 11.30 -6.55 24.62
N GLU A 410 11.06 -7.85 24.45
CA GLU A 410 10.93 -8.53 23.16
C GLU A 410 9.77 -7.98 22.33
N ALA A 411 8.59 -7.80 22.91
CA ALA A 411 7.42 -7.26 22.22
C ALA A 411 7.57 -5.76 21.89
N LYS A 412 8.11 -4.96 22.83
CA LYS A 412 8.47 -3.56 22.58
C LYS A 412 9.44 -3.44 21.40
N LYS A 413 10.53 -4.23 21.44
CA LYS A 413 11.56 -4.24 20.39
C LYS A 413 10.99 -4.64 19.03
N ALA A 414 10.15 -5.67 18.98
CA ALA A 414 9.53 -6.11 17.73
C ALA A 414 8.64 -5.01 17.11
N TYR A 415 7.84 -4.30 17.94
CA TYR A 415 7.04 -3.17 17.48
C TYR A 415 7.92 -2.01 17.01
N ASP A 416 8.98 -1.68 17.76
CA ASP A 416 9.89 -0.58 17.45
C ASP A 416 10.71 -0.82 16.17
N GLU A 417 11.19 -2.05 15.94
CA GLU A 417 11.90 -2.43 14.71
C GLU A 417 10.96 -2.44 13.50
N ALA A 418 9.70 -2.90 13.65
CA ALA A 418 8.71 -2.86 12.58
C ALA A 418 8.33 -1.42 12.20
N VAL A 419 8.11 -0.55 13.20
CA VAL A 419 7.81 0.88 13.01
C VAL A 419 8.99 1.59 12.35
N LEU A 420 10.23 1.32 12.78
CA LEU A 420 11.44 1.91 12.18
C LEU A 420 11.60 1.51 10.72
N ASN A 421 11.37 0.24 10.38
CA ASN A 421 11.41 -0.25 8.99
C ASN A 421 10.34 0.42 8.12
N ALA A 422 9.09 0.49 8.61
CA ALA A 422 8.00 1.20 7.94
C ALA A 422 8.34 2.69 7.71
N GLN A 423 8.91 3.37 8.71
CA GLN A 423 9.34 4.76 8.61
C GLN A 423 10.52 4.95 7.63
N SER A 424 11.43 3.98 7.53
CA SER A 424 12.53 4.01 6.54
C SER A 424 12.06 3.85 5.10
N ILE A 425 10.94 3.16 4.87
CA ILE A 425 10.30 3.04 3.55
C ILE A 425 9.54 4.33 3.21
N LEU A 426 8.85 4.90 4.20
CA LEU A 426 8.08 6.15 4.10
C LEU A 426 8.94 7.44 4.03
N ASP A 427 10.23 7.38 4.34
CA ASP A 427 11.14 8.52 4.18
C ASP A 427 11.10 9.00 2.73
N LYS A 428 11.04 10.31 2.52
CA LYS A 428 11.05 10.92 1.19
C LYS A 428 12.29 10.51 0.39
N ALA A 429 13.43 10.36 1.07
CA ALA A 429 14.71 9.89 0.53
C ALA A 429 14.95 8.37 0.75
N GLY A 430 13.92 7.60 1.10
CA GLY A 430 13.98 6.15 1.28
C GLY A 430 14.28 5.39 -0.02
N ASN A 431 14.67 4.12 0.13
CA ASN A 431 14.95 3.22 -0.99
C ASN A 431 13.67 2.88 -1.77
N ASN A 432 13.83 2.43 -3.03
CA ASN A 432 12.72 1.91 -3.82
C ASN A 432 12.24 0.57 -3.22
N ALA A 433 11.12 0.61 -2.50
CA ALA A 433 10.40 -0.57 -2.02
C ALA A 433 9.24 -0.91 -2.96
N THR A 434 9.05 -2.20 -3.24
CA THR A 434 7.96 -2.76 -4.04
C THR A 434 6.65 -2.85 -3.24
N SER A 435 5.52 -3.09 -3.94
CA SER A 435 4.19 -3.27 -3.31
C SER A 435 4.20 -4.39 -2.26
N ASP A 436 4.83 -5.53 -2.56
CA ASP A 436 4.97 -6.66 -1.62
C ASP A 436 5.78 -6.28 -0.37
N GLU A 437 6.87 -5.51 -0.52
CA GLU A 437 7.70 -5.05 0.61
C GLU A 437 6.95 -4.02 1.49
N VAL A 438 6.20 -3.11 0.87
CA VAL A 438 5.34 -2.14 1.56
C VAL A 438 4.21 -2.86 2.32
N ALA A 439 3.57 -3.84 1.69
CA ALA A 439 2.54 -4.67 2.32
C ALA A 439 3.10 -5.52 3.47
N ALA A 440 4.29 -6.10 3.31
CA ALA A 440 4.98 -6.85 4.36
C ALA A 440 5.37 -5.96 5.55
N ALA A 441 5.90 -4.76 5.30
CA ALA A 441 6.22 -3.79 6.36
C ALA A 441 4.96 -3.33 7.11
N LYS A 442 3.85 -3.06 6.39
CA LYS A 442 2.55 -2.72 6.98
C LYS A 442 2.06 -3.85 7.89
N LYS A 443 2.09 -5.09 7.41
CA LYS A 443 1.67 -6.26 8.19
C LYS A 443 2.55 -6.46 9.42
N ALA A 444 3.87 -6.25 9.31
CA ALA A 444 4.78 -6.37 10.46
C ALA A 444 4.45 -5.37 11.58
N VAL A 445 4.08 -4.13 11.25
CA VAL A 445 3.62 -3.14 12.24
C VAL A 445 2.31 -3.58 12.89
N GLU A 446 1.34 -4.08 12.12
CA GLU A 446 0.03 -4.53 12.61
C GLU A 446 0.13 -5.79 13.49
N ASP A 447 0.95 -6.77 13.09
CA ASP A 447 1.24 -7.99 13.85
C ASP A 447 1.96 -7.65 15.16
N ALA A 448 3.04 -6.87 15.11
CA ALA A 448 3.83 -6.53 16.29
C ALA A 448 3.05 -5.66 17.29
N LYS A 449 2.20 -4.75 16.81
CA LYS A 449 1.27 -3.97 17.65
C LYS A 449 0.24 -4.85 18.36
N THR A 450 -0.21 -5.93 17.70
CA THR A 450 -1.12 -6.94 18.27
C THR A 450 -0.39 -7.87 19.25
N ALA A 451 0.91 -8.08 19.07
CA ALA A 451 1.76 -8.88 19.95
C ALA A 451 2.20 -8.16 21.25
N LEU A 452 1.90 -6.87 21.41
CA LEU A 452 2.12 -6.15 22.67
C LEU A 452 1.28 -6.76 23.79
N ASP A 453 1.94 -7.13 24.89
CA ASP A 453 1.42 -8.01 25.96
C ASP A 453 1.22 -7.28 27.31
N GLY A 454 1.50 -5.98 27.37
CA GLY A 454 1.64 -5.24 28.63
C GLY A 454 0.42 -5.18 29.53
N THR A 455 -0.79 -5.10 28.99
CA THR A 455 -2.03 -5.13 29.78
C THR A 455 -2.27 -6.53 30.39
N THR A 456 -1.86 -7.60 29.69
CA THR A 456 -1.85 -8.97 30.24
C THR A 456 -0.82 -9.09 31.36
N ASN A 457 0.40 -8.59 31.14
CA ASN A 457 1.48 -8.66 32.12
C ASN A 457 1.13 -7.84 33.39
N LEU A 458 0.57 -6.65 33.26
CA LEU A 458 0.09 -5.85 34.39
C LEU A 458 -1.07 -6.54 35.14
N SER A 459 -2.00 -7.16 34.43
CA SER A 459 -3.12 -7.92 35.04
C SER A 459 -2.60 -9.10 35.88
N ASN A 460 -1.66 -9.87 35.33
CA ASN A 460 -1.01 -10.98 36.03
C ASN A 460 -0.22 -10.49 37.26
N ALA A 461 0.59 -9.44 37.11
CA ALA A 461 1.34 -8.83 38.21
C ALA A 461 0.41 -8.37 39.35
N LYS A 462 -0.75 -7.76 39.03
CA LYS A 462 -1.76 -7.39 40.04
C LYS A 462 -2.37 -8.60 40.74
N ALA A 463 -2.65 -9.69 40.02
CA ALA A 463 -3.18 -10.91 40.62
C ALA A 463 -2.17 -11.56 41.60
N ASP A 464 -0.92 -11.71 41.18
CA ASP A 464 0.16 -12.25 42.01
C ASP A 464 0.47 -11.35 43.22
N ALA A 465 0.44 -10.03 43.04
CA ALA A 465 0.64 -9.07 44.12
C ALA A 465 -0.44 -9.17 45.20
N LYS A 466 -1.73 -9.24 44.83
CA LYS A 466 -2.82 -9.48 45.79
C LYS A 466 -2.65 -10.81 46.50
N ALA A 467 -2.38 -11.88 45.75
CA ALA A 467 -2.13 -13.21 46.31
C ALA A 467 -0.85 -13.31 47.17
N ALA A 468 0.07 -12.35 47.07
CA ALA A 468 1.22 -12.19 47.96
C ALA A 468 0.85 -11.39 49.22
N ILE A 469 0.08 -10.29 49.10
CA ILE A 469 -0.39 -9.46 50.22
C ILE A 469 -1.34 -10.24 51.13
N ASP A 470 -2.24 -11.05 50.57
CA ASP A 470 -3.16 -11.89 51.34
C ASP A 470 -2.43 -12.90 52.23
N LYS A 471 -1.27 -13.40 51.79
CA LYS A 471 -0.42 -14.35 52.52
C LYS A 471 0.45 -13.73 53.61
N LEU A 472 0.50 -12.39 53.73
CA LEU A 472 1.25 -11.71 54.80
C LEU A 472 0.56 -11.95 56.16
N GLU A 473 1.25 -12.57 57.12
CA GLU A 473 0.62 -13.08 58.35
C GLU A 473 0.41 -12.02 59.43
N ASN A 474 1.13 -10.90 59.36
CA ASN A 474 1.17 -9.86 60.40
C ASN A 474 0.37 -8.60 60.03
N LEU A 475 0.07 -8.33 58.76
CA LEU A 475 -0.85 -7.25 58.39
C LEU A 475 -2.28 -7.52 58.90
N ASN A 476 -2.92 -6.47 59.44
CA ASN A 476 -4.36 -6.52 59.75
C ASN A 476 -5.22 -6.35 58.48
N ASP A 477 -6.52 -6.61 58.57
CA ASP A 477 -7.40 -6.63 57.39
C ASP A 477 -7.49 -5.25 56.70
N ALA A 478 -7.37 -4.15 57.46
CA ALA A 478 -7.39 -2.79 56.94
C ALA A 478 -6.09 -2.45 56.17
N GLN A 479 -4.93 -2.81 56.71
CA GLN A 479 -3.63 -2.65 56.05
C GLN A 479 -3.56 -3.48 54.74
N LYS A 480 -4.10 -4.70 54.74
CA LYS A 480 -4.21 -5.51 53.51
C LYS A 480 -5.12 -4.85 52.47
N ALA A 481 -6.29 -4.36 52.88
CA ALA A 481 -7.20 -3.65 51.99
C ALA A 481 -6.57 -2.38 51.38
N GLY A 482 -5.76 -1.65 52.15
CA GLY A 482 -4.96 -0.51 51.68
C GLY A 482 -4.02 -0.89 50.54
N PHE A 483 -3.12 -1.85 50.75
CA PHE A 483 -2.18 -2.28 49.70
C PHE A 483 -2.86 -2.96 48.50
N ILE A 484 -3.98 -3.65 48.69
CA ILE A 484 -4.77 -4.19 47.58
C ILE A 484 -5.35 -3.06 46.73
N ALA A 485 -5.79 -1.95 47.34
CA ALA A 485 -6.24 -0.76 46.62
C ALA A 485 -5.10 -0.04 45.88
N ASP A 486 -3.90 0.03 46.47
CA ASP A 486 -2.70 0.55 45.78
C ASP A 486 -2.34 -0.31 44.55
N VAL A 487 -2.39 -1.63 44.68
CA VAL A 487 -2.18 -2.59 43.57
C VAL A 487 -3.25 -2.43 42.48
N ASP A 488 -4.52 -2.23 42.84
CA ASP A 488 -5.58 -1.96 41.86
C ASP A 488 -5.38 -0.62 41.14
N ALA A 489 -4.96 0.43 41.85
CA ALA A 489 -4.74 1.77 41.31
C ALA A 489 -3.47 1.90 40.42
N ALA A 490 -2.50 0.98 40.54
CA ALA A 490 -1.26 1.01 39.79
C ALA A 490 -1.48 0.84 38.26
N SER A 491 -0.92 1.75 37.45
CA SER A 491 -0.90 1.64 35.97
C SER A 491 0.40 1.07 35.40
N LEU A 492 1.36 0.73 36.28
CA LEU A 492 2.68 0.22 35.93
C LEU A 492 3.06 -0.96 36.82
N GLN A 493 3.68 -1.99 36.26
CA GLN A 493 4.16 -3.16 37.03
C GLN A 493 5.10 -2.75 38.18
N GLN A 494 5.97 -1.76 37.97
CA GLN A 494 6.86 -1.22 39.01
C GLN A 494 6.09 -0.67 40.24
N LEU A 495 4.90 -0.10 40.05
CA LEU A 495 4.07 0.40 41.15
C LEU A 495 3.39 -0.75 41.91
N VAL A 496 3.03 -1.83 41.20
CA VAL A 496 2.53 -3.07 41.80
C VAL A 496 3.62 -3.73 42.65
N GLU A 497 4.86 -3.83 42.14
CA GLU A 497 6.02 -4.33 42.88
C GLU A 497 6.31 -3.48 44.12
N GLN A 498 6.26 -2.16 44.00
CA GLN A 498 6.48 -1.24 45.13
C GLN A 498 5.41 -1.39 46.22
N ALA A 499 4.13 -1.61 45.85
CA ALA A 499 3.08 -1.90 46.83
C ALA A 499 3.34 -3.21 47.59
N VAL A 500 3.78 -4.27 46.90
CA VAL A 500 4.17 -5.55 47.53
C VAL A 500 5.41 -5.38 48.43
N ALA A 501 6.39 -4.57 48.03
CA ALA A 501 7.56 -4.26 48.86
C ALA A 501 7.19 -3.49 50.13
N ASN A 502 6.32 -2.48 50.01
CA ASN A 502 5.78 -1.72 51.14
C ASN A 502 4.99 -2.61 52.10
N ALA A 503 4.16 -3.52 51.56
CA ALA A 503 3.39 -4.48 52.34
C ALA A 503 4.29 -5.44 53.15
N LYS A 504 5.33 -6.00 52.54
CA LYS A 504 6.33 -6.83 53.22
C LYS A 504 7.10 -6.07 54.31
N ALA A 505 7.42 -4.81 54.08
CA ALA A 505 8.08 -3.96 55.08
C ALA A 505 7.16 -3.69 56.29
N LEU A 506 5.89 -3.40 56.05
CA LEU A 506 4.90 -3.20 57.12
C LEU A 506 4.61 -4.50 57.89
N ASP A 507 4.54 -5.64 57.20
CA ASP A 507 4.35 -6.95 57.84
C ASP A 507 5.48 -7.26 58.84
N SER A 508 6.73 -7.04 58.43
CA SER A 508 7.91 -7.22 59.29
C SER A 508 7.89 -6.33 60.53
N GLU A 509 7.35 -5.12 60.44
CA GLU A 509 7.20 -4.23 61.61
C GLU A 509 6.00 -4.63 62.49
N MET A 510 4.88 -5.04 61.89
CA MET A 510 3.72 -5.57 62.61
C MET A 510 4.05 -6.87 63.37
N ALA A 511 5.00 -7.68 62.88
CA ALA A 511 5.55 -8.83 63.60
C ALA A 511 6.28 -8.39 64.88
N LYS A 512 7.14 -7.36 64.80
CA LYS A 512 7.82 -6.77 65.97
C LYS A 512 6.83 -6.16 66.96
N LEU A 513 5.77 -5.51 66.47
CA LEU A 513 4.71 -4.97 67.33
C LEU A 513 3.99 -6.08 68.09
N ARG A 514 3.68 -7.22 67.47
CA ARG A 514 3.15 -8.39 68.19
C ARG A 514 4.13 -8.93 69.23
N GLN A 515 5.41 -9.04 68.89
CA GLN A 515 6.44 -9.48 69.84
C GLN A 515 6.56 -8.54 71.05
N GLU A 516 6.47 -7.23 70.86
CA GLU A 516 6.58 -6.24 71.92
C GLU A 516 5.29 -6.13 72.75
N VAL A 517 4.10 -6.31 72.14
CA VAL A 517 2.82 -6.50 72.85
C VAL A 517 2.86 -7.74 73.74
N GLU A 518 3.32 -8.88 73.21
CA GLU A 518 3.44 -10.12 73.98
C GLU A 518 4.46 -9.99 75.12
N SER A 519 5.64 -9.42 74.83
CA SER A 519 6.66 -9.10 75.83
C SER A 519 6.17 -8.13 76.91
N SER A 520 5.12 -7.34 76.62
CA SER A 520 4.49 -6.42 77.55
C SER A 520 3.39 -7.09 78.38
N ASN A 521 2.56 -7.95 77.76
CA ASN A 521 1.56 -8.73 78.49
C ASN A 521 2.21 -9.56 79.62
N GLN A 522 3.33 -10.23 79.33
CA GLN A 522 4.11 -11.00 80.32
C GLN A 522 4.67 -10.15 81.48
N VAL A 523 4.89 -8.85 81.27
CA VAL A 523 5.42 -7.95 82.33
C VAL A 523 4.31 -7.50 83.29
N LYS A 524 3.02 -7.55 82.92
CA LYS A 524 1.92 -7.10 83.79
C LYS A 524 1.79 -7.92 85.08
N ASP A 525 2.12 -9.21 85.02
CA ASP A 525 2.07 -10.12 86.17
C ASP A 525 3.32 -10.04 87.08
N THR A 526 4.24 -9.11 86.80
CA THR A 526 5.51 -8.97 87.55
C THR A 526 5.43 -7.93 88.67
N THR A 527 6.24 -8.15 89.72
CA THR A 527 6.56 -7.15 90.75
C THR A 527 7.10 -5.84 90.15
N LYS A 528 7.88 -5.92 89.06
CA LYS A 528 8.40 -4.75 88.33
C LYS A 528 7.27 -3.84 87.82
N TYR A 529 6.17 -4.41 87.34
CA TYR A 529 4.98 -3.64 86.97
C TYR A 529 4.20 -3.20 88.22
N ALA A 530 3.84 -4.13 89.11
CA ALA A 530 2.97 -3.84 90.26
C ALA A 530 3.51 -2.71 91.17
N ASN A 531 4.82 -2.73 91.44
CA ASN A 531 5.49 -1.75 92.30
C ASN A 531 5.91 -0.46 91.56
N SER A 532 5.67 -0.34 90.25
CA SER A 532 6.02 0.86 89.47
C SER A 532 5.10 2.04 89.81
N SER A 533 5.59 3.27 89.61
CA SER A 533 4.76 4.47 89.82
C SER A 533 3.56 4.54 88.87
N ASP A 534 2.47 5.15 89.32
CA ASP A 534 1.18 5.17 88.60
C ASP A 534 1.26 5.87 87.24
N THR A 535 2.06 6.94 87.12
CA THR A 535 2.33 7.61 85.84
C THR A 535 2.98 6.67 84.81
N LEU A 536 3.94 5.85 85.24
CA LEU A 536 4.64 4.91 84.36
C LEU A 536 3.74 3.72 83.99
N LYS A 537 2.99 3.18 84.95
CA LYS A 537 1.98 2.13 84.70
C LYS A 537 0.92 2.62 83.72
N LYS A 538 0.38 3.83 83.89
CA LYS A 538 -0.63 4.39 82.99
C LYS A 538 -0.10 4.59 81.57
N ASN A 539 1.06 5.24 81.39
CA ASN A 539 1.66 5.44 80.07
C ASN A 539 1.91 4.11 79.34
N TYR A 540 2.36 3.10 80.10
CA TYR A 540 2.55 1.74 79.61
C TYR A 540 1.23 1.05 79.22
N ASP A 541 0.19 1.13 80.06
CA ASP A 541 -1.13 0.59 79.80
C ASP A 541 -1.80 1.24 78.58
N ASP A 542 -1.71 2.57 78.46
CA ASP A 542 -2.26 3.33 77.32
C ASP A 542 -1.62 2.86 76.00
N LEU A 543 -0.28 2.77 75.95
CA LEU A 543 0.46 2.32 74.76
C LEU A 543 0.20 0.84 74.44
N LEU A 544 0.13 -0.01 75.47
CA LEU A 544 -0.17 -1.44 75.30
C LEU A 544 -1.59 -1.66 74.78
N ALA A 545 -2.58 -0.88 75.24
CA ALA A 545 -3.94 -0.92 74.71
C ALA A 545 -4.00 -0.50 73.23
N VAL A 546 -3.32 0.59 72.86
CA VAL A 546 -3.23 1.06 71.47
C VAL A 546 -2.55 0.01 70.57
N ALA A 547 -1.43 -0.55 71.01
CA ALA A 547 -0.71 -1.60 70.26
C ALA A 547 -1.54 -2.88 70.12
N THR A 548 -2.23 -3.32 71.18
CA THR A 548 -3.13 -4.48 71.17
C THR A 548 -4.29 -4.29 70.19
N ALA A 549 -4.87 -3.09 70.14
CA ALA A 549 -5.92 -2.76 69.17
C ALA A 549 -5.39 -2.81 67.72
N LEU A 550 -4.19 -2.30 67.46
CA LEU A 550 -3.60 -2.23 66.12
C LEU A 550 -3.18 -3.61 65.57
N VAL A 551 -2.62 -4.50 66.39
CA VAL A 551 -2.24 -5.87 65.96
C VAL A 551 -3.43 -6.83 65.85
N SER A 552 -4.61 -6.43 66.33
CA SER A 552 -5.84 -7.19 66.16
C SER A 552 -6.22 -7.29 64.67
N LYS A 553 -6.93 -8.36 64.29
CA LYS A 553 -7.34 -8.58 62.89
C LYS A 553 -8.16 -7.41 62.32
N ASN A 554 -9.01 -6.80 63.15
CA ASN A 554 -9.84 -5.64 62.81
C ASN A 554 -9.17 -4.31 63.22
N GLY A 555 -7.84 -4.26 63.26
CA GLY A 555 -7.07 -3.05 63.56
C GLY A 555 -7.26 -1.97 62.49
N ILE A 556 -6.83 -0.75 62.81
CA ILE A 556 -6.84 0.38 61.86
C ILE A 556 -5.74 0.22 60.81
N ASP A 557 -5.93 0.84 59.64
CA ASP A 557 -4.84 1.02 58.68
C ASP A 557 -3.83 2.03 59.24
N ALA A 558 -2.64 1.54 59.59
CA ALA A 558 -1.54 2.34 60.11
C ALA A 558 -0.27 2.06 59.30
N ASN A 559 0.37 3.13 58.84
CA ASN A 559 1.57 3.07 58.01
C ASN A 559 2.84 2.66 58.79
N LEU A 560 3.90 2.35 58.06
CA LEU A 560 5.17 1.85 58.57
C LEU A 560 5.79 2.74 59.67
N ALA A 561 5.78 4.06 59.51
CA ALA A 561 6.36 4.97 60.50
C ALA A 561 5.56 4.97 61.81
N THR A 562 4.22 4.92 61.73
CA THR A 562 3.35 4.80 62.90
C THR A 562 3.58 3.50 63.66
N VAL A 563 3.77 2.37 62.96
CA VAL A 563 4.10 1.08 63.60
C VAL A 563 5.49 1.12 64.23
N GLN A 564 6.53 1.59 63.52
CA GLN A 564 7.90 1.73 64.02
C GLN A 564 7.97 2.58 65.30
N GLN A 565 7.23 3.69 65.33
CA GLN A 565 7.18 4.56 66.49
C GLN A 565 6.50 3.87 67.68
N LEU A 566 5.35 3.22 67.47
CA LEU A 566 4.61 2.52 68.52
C LEU A 566 5.38 1.32 69.10
N VAL A 567 6.11 0.56 68.27
CA VAL A 567 7.07 -0.47 68.72
C VAL A 567 8.11 0.14 69.66
N SER A 568 8.69 1.28 69.27
CA SER A 568 9.75 1.95 70.02
C SER A 568 9.26 2.52 71.36
N GLU A 569 8.06 3.12 71.37
CA GLU A 569 7.47 3.75 72.55
C GLU A 569 6.94 2.74 73.57
N LEU A 570 6.24 1.68 73.12
CA LEU A 570 5.81 0.60 74.02
C LEU A 570 7.02 -0.07 74.69
N LYS A 571 8.08 -0.33 73.92
CA LYS A 571 9.35 -0.87 74.43
C LYS A 571 10.02 0.07 75.43
N ALA A 572 10.06 1.37 75.14
CA ALA A 572 10.58 2.36 76.07
C ALA A 572 9.77 2.39 77.38
N ALA A 573 8.44 2.37 77.31
CA ALA A 573 7.55 2.35 78.47
C ALA A 573 7.76 1.07 79.33
N ARG A 574 7.83 -0.11 78.70
CA ARG A 574 8.09 -1.40 79.39
C ARG A 574 9.43 -1.41 80.12
N LEU A 575 10.46 -0.84 79.49
CA LEU A 575 11.79 -0.74 80.09
C LEU A 575 11.78 0.27 81.24
N ALA A 576 11.10 1.40 81.10
CA ALA A 576 11.02 2.49 82.07
C ALA A 576 10.22 2.19 83.36
N LEU A 577 9.36 1.17 83.37
CA LEU A 577 8.70 0.67 84.60
C LEU A 577 9.74 0.52 85.72
N ASN A 578 9.45 1.05 86.91
CA ASN A 578 10.46 1.27 87.95
C ASN A 578 10.17 0.55 89.27
N GLY A 579 9.25 -0.42 89.28
CA GLY A 579 8.99 -1.24 90.45
C GLY A 579 10.23 -2.07 90.81
N VAL A 580 10.70 -1.89 92.06
CA VAL A 580 11.75 -2.73 92.61
C VAL A 580 11.16 -4.07 93.03
N ASP A 581 11.86 -5.15 92.71
CA ASP A 581 11.43 -6.50 93.04
C ASP A 581 11.58 -6.75 94.55
N SER A 582 10.47 -6.94 95.28
CA SER A 582 10.43 -6.96 96.75
C SER A 582 11.11 -8.18 97.41
N LYS A 583 11.98 -8.87 96.66
CA LYS A 583 12.86 -9.96 97.14
C LYS A 583 14.34 -9.58 97.20
N VAL A 584 14.73 -8.36 96.79
CA VAL A 584 16.11 -7.85 96.96
C VAL A 584 16.05 -6.42 97.52
N GLU A 585 17.09 -6.05 98.28
CA GLU A 585 17.29 -4.73 98.93
C GLU A 585 16.41 -4.37 100.15
N THR A 586 16.35 -5.28 101.12
CA THR A 586 16.58 -4.86 102.52
C THR A 586 18.07 -4.79 102.81
N ASN A 587 18.76 -3.73 102.33
CA ASN A 587 19.85 -3.02 103.01
C ASN A 587 20.49 -1.92 102.14
N ASN A 588 20.90 -0.82 102.78
CA ASN A 588 21.80 0.23 102.29
C ASN A 588 21.32 1.18 101.16
N ASN A 589 20.12 1.74 101.36
CA ASN A 589 19.79 3.09 100.89
C ASN A 589 20.87 4.12 101.32
N THR A 590 21.46 4.85 100.36
CA THR A 590 21.74 6.31 100.43
C THR A 590 22.23 6.87 99.08
N ASP A 591 23.26 6.27 98.46
CA ASP A 591 24.00 6.95 97.38
C ASP A 591 23.40 6.82 95.97
N VAL A 592 22.52 5.84 95.71
CA VAL A 592 21.89 5.65 94.38
C VAL A 592 21.06 6.87 93.95
N ASN A 593 20.46 7.59 94.89
CA ASN A 593 19.64 8.77 94.56
C ASN A 593 20.47 9.91 93.95
N LYS A 594 21.74 10.11 94.38
CA LYS A 594 22.63 11.13 93.78
C LYS A 594 23.01 10.80 92.33
N ALA A 595 23.11 9.51 91.99
CA ALA A 595 23.34 9.07 90.61
C ALA A 595 22.10 9.32 89.72
N LYS A 596 20.89 9.13 90.27
CA LYS A 596 19.62 9.33 89.58
C LYS A 596 19.45 10.77 89.07
N ASP A 597 19.74 11.75 89.91
CA ASP A 597 19.66 13.18 89.54
C ASP A 597 20.71 13.55 88.46
N SER A 598 21.89 12.92 88.51
CA SER A 598 22.96 13.14 87.51
C SER A 598 22.62 12.61 86.11
N LEU A 599 21.80 11.56 86.01
CA LEU A 599 21.32 11.03 84.72
C LEU A 599 20.15 11.82 84.16
N SER A 600 19.22 12.27 85.02
CA SER A 600 18.08 13.09 84.61
C SER A 600 18.51 14.34 83.85
N ASN A 601 19.53 15.04 84.38
CA ASN A 601 20.11 16.23 83.76
C ASN A 601 20.92 15.98 82.47
N LYS A 602 21.20 14.72 82.11
CA LYS A 602 21.88 14.37 80.86
C LYS A 602 20.90 14.03 79.73
N ALA A 603 19.72 13.50 80.06
CA ALA A 603 18.66 13.24 79.09
C ALA A 603 18.08 14.55 78.51
N THR A 604 17.81 15.54 79.38
CA THR A 604 17.29 16.87 78.98
C THR A 604 18.27 17.69 78.13
N ALA A 605 19.58 17.41 78.20
CA ALA A 605 20.59 18.12 77.41
C ALA A 605 20.58 17.74 75.91
N SER A 606 20.05 16.57 75.53
CA SER A 606 20.20 16.03 74.18
C SER A 606 19.07 16.37 73.19
N LEU A 607 18.05 17.15 73.61
CA LEU A 607 16.95 17.58 72.73
C LEU A 607 17.14 19.00 72.15
N LYS A 608 18.32 19.62 72.29
CA LYS A 608 18.52 21.06 72.00
C LYS A 608 18.86 21.40 70.54
N THR A 609 17.99 20.98 69.61
CA THR A 609 17.91 21.47 68.22
C THR A 609 16.46 21.39 67.75
N THR A 610 15.75 22.47 67.35
CA THR A 610 16.12 23.89 67.29
C THR A 610 14.86 24.73 67.46
N SER A 611 14.85 25.73 68.34
CA SER A 611 13.73 26.68 68.47
C SER A 611 14.22 28.11 68.71
N LEU A 612 13.59 29.05 68.00
CA LEU A 612 13.67 30.50 68.26
C LEU A 612 12.49 30.92 69.17
N PRO A 613 12.47 32.14 69.73
CA PRO A 613 12.13 32.33 71.14
C PRO A 613 10.64 32.30 71.51
N GLN A 614 10.40 32.04 72.80
CA GLN A 614 9.11 32.20 73.48
C GLN A 614 8.61 33.65 73.47
N THR A 615 7.28 33.80 73.55
CA THR A 615 6.65 34.69 74.55
C THR A 615 5.41 33.99 75.10
N GLY A 616 5.33 33.81 76.43
CA GLY A 616 4.14 33.27 77.11
C GLY A 616 4.42 32.07 78.00
N GLU A 617 4.37 32.29 79.32
CA GLU A 617 4.04 31.28 80.33
C GLU A 617 2.54 30.94 80.16
N THR A 618 2.03 29.75 80.50
CA THR A 618 2.08 29.08 81.81
C THR A 618 2.33 27.57 81.75
N GLU A 619 2.55 26.97 82.93
CA GLU A 619 2.79 25.54 83.12
C GLU A 619 1.59 24.66 82.72
N GLU A 620 1.81 23.66 81.85
CA GLU A 620 1.15 22.35 82.01
C GLU A 620 2.03 21.24 81.39
N ASN A 621 2.54 20.32 82.21
CA ASN A 621 3.45 19.24 81.78
C ASN A 621 2.69 18.02 81.20
N THR A 622 1.68 18.28 80.37
CA THR A 622 0.85 17.30 79.65
C THR A 622 1.27 17.16 78.18
N SER A 623 2.16 18.04 77.70
CA SER A 623 2.49 18.25 76.29
C SER A 623 3.60 17.31 75.74
N LEU A 624 3.23 16.06 75.45
CA LEU A 624 3.64 15.36 74.22
C LEU A 624 2.79 14.09 74.01
N VAL A 625 2.71 13.26 75.05
CA VAL A 625 1.98 11.97 75.05
C VAL A 625 0.48 12.17 74.76
N GLY A 626 -0.12 13.23 75.31
CA GLY A 626 -1.53 13.57 75.05
C GLY A 626 -1.82 13.90 73.59
N ALA A 627 -0.87 14.48 72.84
CA ALA A 627 -1.05 14.78 71.42
C ALA A 627 -1.07 13.51 70.55
N MET A 628 -0.29 12.49 70.93
CA MET A 628 -0.25 11.22 70.21
C MET A 628 -1.45 10.32 70.54
N LEU A 629 -1.93 10.35 71.78
CA LEU A 629 -3.23 9.77 72.13
C LEU A 629 -4.41 10.50 71.44
N ALA A 630 -4.28 11.80 71.16
CA ALA A 630 -5.28 12.54 70.38
C ALA A 630 -5.27 12.16 68.89
N THR A 631 -4.11 11.95 68.26
CA THR A 631 -4.03 11.56 66.84
C THR A 631 -4.36 10.08 66.60
N ILE A 632 -3.96 9.16 67.49
CA ILE A 632 -4.27 7.73 67.33
C ILE A 632 -5.64 7.38 67.93
N GLY A 633 -5.96 7.89 69.13
CA GLY A 633 -7.26 7.72 69.77
C GLY A 633 -8.40 8.44 69.04
N GLY A 634 -8.10 9.56 68.36
CA GLY A 634 -9.05 10.26 67.49
C GLY A 634 -9.51 9.43 66.27
N VAL A 635 -8.70 8.47 65.82
CA VAL A 635 -9.07 7.51 64.76
C VAL A 635 -9.87 6.33 65.34
N LEU A 636 -9.48 5.82 66.51
CA LEU A 636 -10.18 4.70 67.18
C LEU A 636 -11.57 5.07 67.72
N GLY A 637 -11.85 6.35 68.00
CA GLY A 637 -13.09 6.80 68.65
C GLY A 637 -14.39 6.79 67.82
N LEU A 638 -14.33 6.51 66.51
CA LEU A 638 -15.47 6.71 65.58
C LEU A 638 -16.16 5.42 65.10
N GLY A 639 -15.68 4.23 65.51
CA GLY A 639 -16.04 2.94 64.90
C GLY A 639 -17.32 2.22 65.37
N LEU A 640 -18.17 2.81 66.23
CA LEU A 640 -19.30 2.09 66.87
C LEU A 640 -20.68 2.75 66.73
N THR A 641 -21.13 2.99 65.49
CA THR A 641 -22.55 3.26 65.20
C THR A 641 -23.20 2.12 64.42
N ARG A 642 -24.06 1.34 65.09
CA ARG A 642 -24.92 0.34 64.43
C ARG A 642 -25.87 1.05 63.47
N ARG A 643 -25.73 0.85 62.16
CA ARG A 643 -26.82 1.14 61.22
C ARG A 643 -27.94 0.11 61.46
N LYS A 644 -29.14 0.59 61.78
CA LYS A 644 -30.36 -0.22 61.62
C LYS A 644 -30.53 -0.58 60.14
N LYS A 645 -31.12 -1.74 59.87
CA LYS A 645 -31.89 -1.91 58.63
C LYS A 645 -33.12 -1.01 58.71
N GLU A 646 -33.45 -0.34 57.62
CA GLU A 646 -34.82 0.03 57.30
C GLU A 646 -35.09 -0.51 55.90
N ASP A 647 -36.18 -1.26 55.74
CA ASP A 647 -36.52 -1.95 54.51
C ASP A 647 -37.36 -1.05 53.59
N LYS A 648 -37.00 -0.97 52.30
CA LYS A 648 -37.89 -0.74 51.15
C LYS A 648 -37.19 -0.98 49.82
#